data_AF-A0A259HKJ2-F1
#
_entry.id   AF-A0A259HKJ2-F1
#
_cell.length_a   1.000
_cell.length_b   1.000
_cell.length_c   1.000
_cell.angle_alpha   90.00
_cell.angle_beta   90.00
_cell.angle_gamma   90.00
#
_symmetry.space_group_name_H-M   'P 1'
#
loop_
_entity.id
_entity.type
_entity.pdbx_description
1 polymer ?
#
loop_
_entity_poly.entity_id
_entity_poly.type
_entity_poly.pdbx_seq_one_letter_code
_entity_poly.pdbx_strand_id
1 'polypeptide(L)'
;MKRIHLLVLGLFCVSVLLAQTKTSPTGLRTDLLLNTHQVSQSGFPVDIHLNTAIKNGAYQYANILQPNPSFDWVSAAKINGLTAYRVLLASSPELLKENKADYWDSKKISSNQHPVVYAGKPLQTSKTYYWKVQEWDGAGKATAFSAVASFYLNNNRNDFSHSPLAASFELPLQQSREKNGTYYVDFGKDGFGQIILQLNAVEADSIYIEAAEAMDGGNGFLKNNGNIRYIKLGLLLQKGIHEYKVQWPVNEKRNSRNPIQMPNYIGEVFPFRYLAIRGYKGNLDKGMVKRKLVYYPFDEQASSFISSDTVLNKVWDLCKYSIKATSFSGYYVDGDRERVPYEADALINQLSHYAVDAEYSIARRSMAYLIDHPTWPTEWSLQNVLMAWNDYLYTGDLGYLKKYYPELQLKMLMPLEESNGLISTLTGKQTKDFLATIHITKAFDGKQDLKDIVDWPRGGGYIGKEKQYQGETDGFVFCKLNAVVNAFYYRNLVLMSKMAKVLNKEADAVFYEQKSKEAFQSYQEFFVDKSTGLVKDGDTTNHSSLHANMFALAFGLITPTHKTAVVNFIKTRQMACSVYGAQFLLDGLYDAGEGDYALQLLTSTKERSWYNMIRTGSTISMEAWDKVYKPNLDLNHAWGAAPANLIVRKLMGIEPIAAGASVVQIKPQLGQLKFAQLTTSLIRGKIKLDYTLNGQSAEYQISIPTGMSANIELKIPHDKAMLWVDGKASNKKALDGVFQLEQLASGNHLIELK
;
A
#
# COMPACT_ATOMS: atom_id res chain seq x y z
N MET A 1 -24.40 -44.75 -61.24
CA MET A 1 -23.00 -44.56 -61.71
C MET A 1 -22.24 -43.75 -60.65
N LYS A 2 -21.76 -44.34 -59.55
CA LYS A 2 -20.35 -44.71 -59.31
C LYS A 2 -19.34 -43.98 -60.20
N ARG A 3 -18.56 -43.04 -59.65
CA ARG A 3 -17.15 -42.80 -60.00
C ARG A 3 -16.37 -42.31 -58.77
N ILE A 4 -15.39 -43.13 -58.42
CA ILE A 4 -14.33 -42.98 -57.43
C ILE A 4 -13.29 -42.01 -58.00
N HIS A 5 -12.81 -41.03 -57.22
CA HIS A 5 -11.47 -40.46 -57.41
C HIS A 5 -10.71 -40.44 -56.07
N LEU A 6 -9.63 -41.22 -56.07
CA LEU A 6 -8.55 -41.27 -55.09
C LEU A 6 -7.99 -39.86 -54.83
N LEU A 7 -7.76 -39.52 -53.56
CA LEU A 7 -6.79 -38.48 -53.20
C LEU A 7 -5.74 -39.09 -52.26
N VAL A 8 -4.50 -38.95 -52.70
CA VAL A 8 -3.28 -39.50 -52.12
C VAL A 8 -3.00 -38.87 -50.75
N LEU A 9 -2.83 -39.71 -49.73
CA LEU A 9 -2.31 -39.32 -48.42
C LEU A 9 -0.80 -39.03 -48.53
N GLY A 10 -0.41 -37.76 -48.43
CA GLY A 10 0.98 -37.38 -48.15
C GLY A 10 1.18 -37.20 -46.64
N LEU A 11 1.86 -38.16 -46.01
CA LEU A 11 2.37 -37.99 -44.64
C LEU A 11 3.54 -36.99 -44.66
N PHE A 12 3.28 -35.74 -44.24
CA PHE A 12 4.33 -34.83 -43.81
C PHE A 12 4.50 -34.94 -42.28
N CYS A 13 5.42 -35.80 -41.85
CA CYS A 13 5.98 -35.74 -40.50
C CYS A 13 6.88 -34.49 -40.40
N VAL A 14 6.31 -33.36 -40.01
CA VAL A 14 7.10 -32.21 -39.54
C VAL A 14 7.44 -32.47 -38.07
N SER A 15 8.65 -32.95 -37.84
CA SER A 15 9.27 -32.92 -36.51
C SER A 15 9.54 -31.47 -36.13
N VAL A 16 8.61 -30.84 -35.41
CA VAL A 16 8.85 -29.56 -34.74
C VAL A 16 9.79 -29.84 -33.58
N LEU A 17 11.09 -29.67 -33.82
CA LEU A 17 12.07 -29.45 -32.76
C LEU A 17 11.68 -28.14 -32.06
N LEU A 18 10.89 -28.23 -30.99
CA LEU A 18 10.71 -27.14 -30.05
C LEU A 18 12.08 -26.87 -29.41
N ALA A 19 12.83 -25.91 -29.96
CA ALA A 19 13.92 -25.30 -29.24
C ALA A 19 13.34 -24.72 -27.94
N GLN A 20 13.60 -25.37 -26.81
CA GLN A 20 13.25 -24.80 -25.50
C GLN A 20 13.99 -23.47 -25.37
N THR A 21 13.27 -22.36 -25.55
CA THR A 21 13.77 -21.02 -25.23
C THR A 21 14.20 -21.05 -23.77
N LYS A 22 15.51 -20.89 -23.51
CA LYS A 22 16.01 -20.77 -22.13
C LYS A 22 15.30 -19.59 -21.48
N THR A 23 14.64 -19.84 -20.35
CA THR A 23 14.03 -18.77 -19.55
C THR A 23 15.12 -17.89 -18.94
N SER A 24 14.79 -16.65 -18.60
CA SER A 24 15.70 -15.68 -17.99
C SER A 24 15.00 -14.95 -16.84
N PRO A 25 15.76 -14.43 -15.86
CA PRO A 25 15.21 -13.53 -14.85
C PRO A 25 14.59 -12.27 -15.47
N THR A 26 13.61 -11.69 -14.78
CA THR A 26 12.85 -10.50 -15.20
C THR A 26 12.64 -9.55 -14.03
N GLY A 27 11.96 -8.41 -14.24
CA GLY A 27 11.63 -7.50 -13.14
C GLY A 27 12.84 -6.99 -12.37
N LEU A 28 13.93 -6.68 -13.10
CA LEU A 28 15.18 -6.19 -12.51
C LEU A 28 14.95 -4.88 -11.78
N ARG A 29 15.39 -4.82 -10.53
CA ARG A 29 15.29 -3.67 -9.64
C ARG A 29 16.66 -3.18 -9.19
N THR A 30 16.82 -1.87 -9.11
CA THR A 30 17.98 -1.24 -8.48
C THR A 30 17.47 -0.35 -7.36
N ASP A 31 17.89 -0.60 -6.12
CA ASP A 31 17.32 -0.01 -4.90
C ASP A 31 15.79 -0.13 -4.88
N LEU A 32 15.27 -1.34 -5.15
CA LEU A 32 13.84 -1.68 -5.23
C LEU A 32 13.07 -1.04 -6.40
N LEU A 33 13.68 -0.15 -7.19
CA LEU A 33 13.02 0.51 -8.31
C LEU A 33 13.02 -0.36 -9.56
N LEU A 34 11.84 -0.57 -10.14
CA LEU A 34 11.68 -1.08 -11.50
C LEU A 34 11.96 0.01 -12.53
N ASN A 35 12.31 -0.41 -13.76
CA ASN A 35 12.38 0.48 -14.93
C ASN A 35 13.27 1.72 -14.74
N THR A 36 14.39 1.58 -14.04
CA THR A 36 15.35 2.67 -13.75
C THR A 36 16.02 3.29 -14.99
N HIS A 37 15.82 2.66 -16.15
CA HIS A 37 16.24 3.15 -17.46
C HIS A 37 15.19 4.06 -18.13
N GLN A 38 13.94 4.03 -17.66
CA GLN A 38 12.83 4.75 -18.28
C GLN A 38 13.00 6.25 -18.07
N VAL A 39 12.82 6.99 -19.16
CA VAL A 39 12.86 8.45 -19.18
C VAL A 39 11.45 8.97 -19.37
N SER A 40 11.10 10.04 -18.66
CA SER A 40 9.86 10.76 -18.83
C SER A 40 10.09 12.25 -19.06
N GLN A 41 9.09 12.91 -19.64
CA GLN A 41 9.01 14.35 -19.76
C GLN A 41 7.63 14.80 -19.26
N SER A 42 7.62 15.63 -18.22
CA SER A 42 6.38 16.12 -17.60
C SER A 42 5.43 15.00 -17.14
N GLY A 43 5.99 13.87 -16.73
CA GLY A 43 5.29 12.67 -16.27
C GLY A 43 4.95 11.64 -17.36
N PHE A 44 5.17 11.94 -18.64
CA PHE A 44 4.89 11.01 -19.73
C PHE A 44 6.16 10.27 -20.16
N PRO A 45 6.12 8.94 -20.37
CA PRO A 45 7.26 8.21 -20.88
C PRO A 45 7.65 8.71 -22.28
N VAL A 46 8.95 8.85 -22.52
CA VAL A 46 9.50 9.25 -23.82
C VAL A 46 10.55 8.24 -24.28
N ASP A 47 10.64 8.02 -25.59
CA ASP A 47 11.60 7.09 -26.19
C ASP A 47 12.97 7.76 -26.36
N ILE A 48 13.64 8.00 -25.23
CA ILE A 48 14.97 8.62 -25.17
C ILE A 48 15.87 7.79 -24.27
N HIS A 49 17.08 7.52 -24.74
CA HIS A 49 18.09 6.82 -23.94
C HIS A 49 18.49 7.64 -22.71
N LEU A 50 18.63 6.97 -21.55
CA LEU A 50 19.01 7.58 -20.27
C LEU A 50 20.29 8.44 -20.37
N ASN A 51 21.32 8.01 -21.10
CA ASN A 51 22.56 8.78 -21.29
C ASN A 51 22.39 10.09 -22.07
N THR A 52 21.34 10.17 -22.89
CA THR A 52 20.96 11.40 -23.58
C THR A 52 20.15 12.28 -22.64
N ALA A 53 19.20 11.70 -21.91
CA ALA A 53 18.33 12.41 -20.97
C ALA A 53 19.12 13.09 -19.84
N ILE A 54 20.14 12.44 -19.27
CA ILE A 54 20.93 12.99 -18.16
C ILE A 54 21.67 14.30 -18.52
N LYS A 55 21.84 14.59 -19.82
CA LYS A 55 22.49 15.80 -20.33
C LYS A 55 21.51 16.96 -20.53
N ASN A 56 20.21 16.73 -20.30
CA ASN A 56 19.15 17.71 -20.53
C ASN A 56 18.15 17.72 -19.36
N GLY A 57 18.07 18.85 -18.65
CA GLY A 57 17.22 19.02 -17.48
C GLY A 57 15.70 18.99 -17.74
N ALA A 58 15.26 18.90 -19.01
CA ALA A 58 13.84 18.76 -19.35
C ALA A 58 13.27 17.37 -19.02
N TYR A 59 14.13 16.36 -18.85
CA TYR A 59 13.71 14.97 -18.62
C TYR A 59 13.79 14.58 -17.16
N GLN A 60 12.97 13.59 -16.80
CA GLN A 60 12.93 12.97 -15.49
C GLN A 60 13.22 11.48 -15.63
N TYR A 61 13.87 10.91 -14.64
CA TYR A 61 14.25 9.49 -14.58
C TYR A 61 14.51 9.13 -13.11
N ALA A 62 14.51 7.83 -12.81
CA ALA A 62 14.82 7.34 -11.46
C ALA A 62 16.27 7.68 -11.09
N ASN A 63 16.46 8.27 -9.90
CA ASN A 63 17.79 8.55 -9.36
C ASN A 63 18.16 7.47 -8.34
N ILE A 64 19.24 6.75 -8.60
CA ILE A 64 19.85 5.86 -7.61
C ILE A 64 20.74 6.70 -6.71
N LEU A 65 20.52 6.58 -5.40
CA LEU A 65 21.12 7.44 -4.38
C LEU A 65 22.09 6.68 -3.47
N GLN A 66 21.96 5.36 -3.40
CA GLN A 66 22.85 4.54 -2.59
C GLN A 66 24.18 4.30 -3.31
N PRO A 67 25.34 4.58 -2.68
CA PRO A 67 26.65 4.34 -3.30
C PRO A 67 26.94 2.85 -3.52
N ASN A 68 26.34 1.99 -2.70
CA ASN A 68 26.33 0.54 -2.84
C ASN A 68 24.88 0.10 -3.09
N PRO A 69 24.37 0.25 -4.33
CA PRO A 69 22.97 -0.04 -4.60
C PRO A 69 22.66 -1.53 -4.40
N SER A 70 21.41 -1.83 -4.08
CA SER A 70 20.91 -3.20 -4.03
C SER A 70 20.30 -3.62 -5.38
N PHE A 71 20.49 -4.88 -5.74
CA PHE A 71 19.94 -5.49 -6.95
C PHE A 71 18.97 -6.59 -6.58
N ASP A 72 17.80 -6.56 -7.19
CA ASP A 72 16.75 -7.56 -7.01
C ASP A 72 16.12 -7.92 -8.36
N TRP A 73 15.47 -9.08 -8.45
CA TRP A 73 14.82 -9.54 -9.67
C TRP A 73 13.75 -10.59 -9.36
N VAL A 74 12.85 -10.80 -10.31
CA VAL A 74 11.95 -11.95 -10.35
C VAL A 74 12.68 -13.08 -11.07
N SER A 75 12.80 -14.23 -10.41
CA SER A 75 13.47 -15.41 -10.96
C SER A 75 12.85 -15.91 -12.26
N ALA A 76 13.66 -16.59 -13.07
CA ALA A 76 13.23 -17.11 -14.35
C ALA A 76 12.02 -18.06 -14.19
N ALA A 77 10.99 -17.89 -15.02
CA ALA A 77 9.82 -18.75 -14.97
C ALA A 77 10.22 -20.23 -15.12
N LYS A 78 9.62 -21.10 -14.29
CA LYS A 78 9.82 -22.56 -14.30
C LYS A 78 11.25 -23.03 -13.99
N ILE A 79 12.11 -22.18 -13.39
CA ILE A 79 13.39 -22.67 -12.87
C ILE A 79 13.13 -23.62 -11.69
N ASN A 80 13.71 -24.83 -11.74
CA ASN A 80 13.42 -25.88 -10.75
C ASN A 80 14.51 -25.90 -9.66
N GLY A 81 14.18 -25.41 -8.46
CA GLY A 81 15.12 -25.35 -7.34
C GLY A 81 16.25 -24.35 -7.59
N LEU A 82 15.95 -23.05 -7.49
CA LEU A 82 16.97 -21.99 -7.60
C LEU A 82 18.11 -22.22 -6.58
N THR A 83 19.35 -22.39 -7.06
CA THR A 83 20.52 -22.69 -6.21
C THR A 83 21.59 -21.61 -6.23
N ALA A 84 21.69 -20.83 -7.30
CA ALA A 84 22.76 -19.85 -7.46
C ALA A 84 22.39 -18.74 -8.45
N TYR A 85 23.12 -17.64 -8.37
CA TYR A 85 23.05 -16.53 -9.32
C TYR A 85 24.44 -16.01 -9.71
N ARG A 86 24.47 -15.19 -10.76
CA ARG A 86 25.63 -14.38 -11.18
C ARG A 86 25.15 -13.04 -11.70
N VAL A 87 25.64 -11.96 -11.09
CA VAL A 87 25.38 -10.57 -11.48
C VAL A 87 26.60 -10.03 -12.21
N LEU A 88 26.36 -9.37 -13.34
CA LEU A 88 27.36 -8.63 -14.10
C LEU A 88 26.94 -7.16 -14.13
N LEU A 89 27.87 -6.27 -13.76
CA LEU A 89 27.71 -4.82 -13.86
C LEU A 89 28.88 -4.21 -14.63
N ALA A 90 28.55 -3.39 -15.64
CA ALA A 90 29.52 -2.76 -16.52
C ALA A 90 29.24 -1.27 -16.75
N SER A 91 30.26 -0.56 -17.24
CA SER A 91 30.16 0.83 -17.68
C SER A 91 29.48 1.02 -19.04
N SER A 92 29.37 -0.04 -19.85
CA SER A 92 28.70 0.00 -21.15
C SER A 92 27.87 -1.26 -21.42
N PRO A 93 26.78 -1.15 -22.19
CA PRO A 93 25.98 -2.31 -22.57
C PRO A 93 26.74 -3.23 -23.54
N GLU A 94 27.70 -2.74 -24.31
CA GLU A 94 28.54 -3.52 -25.23
C GLU A 94 29.33 -4.60 -24.49
N LEU A 95 29.94 -4.26 -23.34
CA LEU A 95 30.65 -5.23 -22.51
C LEU A 95 29.72 -6.35 -22.04
N LEU A 96 28.49 -6.00 -21.64
CA LEU A 96 27.50 -6.98 -21.21
C LEU A 96 27.01 -7.86 -22.36
N LYS A 97 26.97 -7.40 -23.60
CA LYS A 97 26.65 -8.27 -24.76
C LYS A 97 27.65 -9.42 -24.89
N GLU A 98 28.90 -9.18 -24.52
CA GLU A 98 29.98 -10.20 -24.48
C GLU A 98 30.06 -10.95 -23.14
N ASN A 99 29.11 -10.76 -22.22
CA ASN A 99 29.14 -11.27 -20.84
C ASN A 99 30.41 -10.86 -20.04
N LYS A 100 30.95 -9.67 -20.34
CA LYS A 100 32.08 -9.06 -19.62
C LYS A 100 31.58 -7.95 -18.70
N ALA A 101 32.29 -7.73 -17.60
CA ALA A 101 31.97 -6.71 -16.61
C ALA A 101 33.26 -6.07 -16.08
N ASP A 102 33.39 -4.76 -16.23
CA ASP A 102 34.55 -3.98 -15.80
C ASP A 102 34.42 -3.44 -14.36
N TYR A 103 33.20 -3.38 -13.83
CA TYR A 103 32.93 -2.91 -12.46
C TYR A 103 32.67 -4.05 -11.48
N TRP A 104 31.82 -5.01 -11.84
CA TRP A 104 31.50 -6.13 -10.95
C TRP A 104 31.05 -7.38 -11.69
N ASP A 105 31.69 -8.50 -11.36
CA ASP A 105 31.22 -9.84 -11.69
C ASP A 105 31.16 -10.60 -10.37
N SER A 106 29.95 -10.88 -9.88
CA SER A 106 29.77 -11.57 -8.60
C SER A 106 30.32 -12.99 -8.62
N LYS A 107 30.70 -13.52 -9.79
CA LYS A 107 30.88 -14.95 -10.04
C LYS A 107 29.60 -15.72 -9.70
N LYS A 108 29.67 -17.05 -9.75
CA LYS A 108 28.57 -17.90 -9.34
C LYS A 108 28.50 -17.90 -7.81
N ILE A 109 27.45 -17.31 -7.26
CA ILE A 109 27.18 -17.31 -5.81
C ILE A 109 26.14 -18.38 -5.52
N SER A 110 26.47 -19.35 -4.66
CA SER A 110 25.56 -20.42 -4.22
C SER A 110 24.58 -19.90 -3.17
N SER A 111 23.57 -19.16 -3.61
CA SER A 111 22.51 -18.61 -2.77
C SER A 111 21.26 -18.32 -3.60
N ASN A 112 20.10 -18.39 -2.95
CA ASN A 112 18.82 -17.92 -3.45
C ASN A 112 18.32 -16.66 -2.71
N GLN A 113 19.17 -16.08 -1.86
CA GLN A 113 18.88 -14.88 -1.09
C GLN A 113 19.14 -13.63 -1.93
N HIS A 114 18.15 -12.76 -1.98
CA HIS A 114 18.19 -11.43 -2.58
C HIS A 114 17.16 -10.55 -1.86
N PRO A 115 17.31 -9.21 -1.87
CA PRO A 115 18.20 -8.42 -2.71
C PRO A 115 19.69 -8.59 -2.40
N VAL A 116 20.55 -8.35 -3.41
CA VAL A 116 22.01 -8.46 -3.34
C VAL A 116 22.64 -7.07 -3.38
N VAL A 117 23.47 -6.75 -2.40
CA VAL A 117 24.18 -5.46 -2.34
C VAL A 117 25.38 -5.48 -3.27
N TYR A 118 25.57 -4.40 -4.03
CA TYR A 118 26.74 -4.21 -4.88
C TYR A 118 28.05 -4.34 -4.10
N ALA A 119 28.96 -5.18 -4.59
CA ALA A 119 30.26 -5.48 -3.96
C ALA A 119 31.44 -5.35 -4.94
N GLY A 120 31.29 -4.55 -6.00
CA GLY A 120 32.31 -4.33 -7.01
C GLY A 120 33.22 -3.14 -6.73
N LYS A 121 33.89 -2.67 -7.79
CA LYS A 121 34.71 -1.43 -7.72
C LYS A 121 33.85 -0.23 -7.30
N PRO A 122 34.37 0.73 -6.54
CA PRO A 122 33.61 1.92 -6.16
C PRO A 122 32.94 2.60 -7.36
N LEU A 123 31.63 2.85 -7.25
CA LEU A 123 30.87 3.54 -8.28
C LEU A 123 31.14 5.05 -8.22
N GLN A 124 31.32 5.65 -9.39
CA GLN A 124 31.36 7.09 -9.60
C GLN A 124 29.94 7.63 -9.75
N THR A 125 29.65 8.77 -9.10
CA THR A 125 28.39 9.52 -9.26
C THR A 125 28.33 10.20 -10.62
N SER A 126 27.13 10.69 -10.96
CA SER A 126 26.83 11.33 -12.25
C SER A 126 27.13 10.46 -13.46
N LYS A 127 26.91 9.15 -13.29
CA LYS A 127 27.24 8.13 -14.29
C LYS A 127 26.15 7.06 -14.37
N THR A 128 25.92 6.58 -15.58
CA THR A 128 25.03 5.45 -15.87
C THR A 128 25.81 4.14 -15.82
N TYR A 129 25.21 3.13 -15.21
CA TYR A 129 25.71 1.77 -15.18
C TYR A 129 24.70 0.80 -15.77
N TYR A 130 25.19 -0.33 -16.24
CA TYR A 130 24.41 -1.38 -16.87
C TYR A 130 24.63 -2.67 -16.11
N TRP A 131 23.56 -3.45 -15.90
CA TRP A 131 23.69 -4.74 -15.26
C TRP A 131 22.70 -5.76 -15.79
N LYS A 132 23.03 -7.04 -15.57
CA LYS A 132 22.17 -8.18 -15.88
C LYS A 132 22.48 -9.35 -14.96
N VAL A 133 21.57 -10.31 -14.87
CA VAL A 133 21.67 -11.45 -13.97
C VAL A 133 21.33 -12.77 -14.67
N GLN A 134 21.98 -13.84 -14.23
CA GLN A 134 21.72 -15.22 -14.61
C GLN A 134 21.57 -16.08 -13.36
N GLU A 135 20.82 -17.17 -13.46
CA GLU A 135 20.49 -18.08 -12.36
C GLU A 135 20.84 -19.53 -12.73
N TRP A 136 20.91 -20.41 -11.73
CA TRP A 136 21.10 -21.85 -11.87
C TRP A 136 20.00 -22.61 -11.12
N ASP A 137 19.54 -23.70 -11.74
CA ASP A 137 18.59 -24.63 -11.16
C ASP A 137 19.28 -25.71 -10.28
N GLY A 138 18.48 -26.61 -9.70
CA GLY A 138 18.95 -27.68 -8.81
C GLY A 138 19.76 -28.76 -9.53
N ALA A 139 19.66 -28.84 -10.85
CA ALA A 139 20.48 -29.72 -11.70
C ALA A 139 21.78 -29.04 -12.16
N GLY A 140 22.04 -27.79 -11.73
CA GLY A 140 23.22 -27.03 -12.12
C GLY A 140 23.15 -26.45 -13.53
N LYS A 141 21.97 -26.42 -14.17
CA LYS A 141 21.77 -25.81 -15.50
C LYS A 141 21.53 -24.31 -15.35
N ALA A 142 22.27 -23.53 -16.14
CA ALA A 142 22.13 -22.07 -16.15
C ALA A 142 20.95 -21.61 -17.03
N THR A 143 20.25 -20.57 -16.57
CA THR A 143 19.26 -19.81 -17.36
C THR A 143 19.94 -19.00 -18.46
N ALA A 144 19.19 -18.32 -19.32
CA ALA A 144 19.76 -17.21 -20.07
C ALA A 144 19.99 -16.01 -19.13
N PHE A 145 20.96 -15.14 -19.44
CA PHE A 145 21.03 -13.85 -18.78
C PHE A 145 19.74 -13.06 -19.05
N SER A 146 19.33 -12.25 -18.08
CA SER A 146 18.25 -11.29 -18.22
C SER A 146 18.54 -10.27 -19.34
N ALA A 147 17.51 -9.53 -19.74
CA ALA A 147 17.72 -8.26 -20.43
C ALA A 147 18.61 -7.33 -19.59
N VAL A 148 19.37 -6.46 -20.26
CA VAL A 148 20.23 -5.47 -19.60
C VAL A 148 19.34 -4.38 -19.01
N ALA A 149 19.45 -4.16 -17.70
CA ALA A 149 18.93 -2.98 -17.04
C ALA A 149 20.02 -1.91 -16.94
N SER A 150 19.62 -0.65 -16.80
CA SER A 150 20.55 0.45 -16.55
C SER A 150 20.01 1.41 -15.52
N PHE A 151 20.90 2.03 -14.76
CA PHE A 151 20.54 3.03 -13.76
C PHE A 151 21.54 4.18 -13.73
N TYR A 152 21.06 5.35 -13.33
CA TYR A 152 21.90 6.54 -13.12
C TYR A 152 22.16 6.73 -11.63
N LEU A 153 23.44 6.75 -11.23
CA LEU A 153 23.86 7.03 -9.86
C LEU A 153 24.05 8.54 -9.68
N ASN A 154 23.23 9.16 -8.83
CA ASN A 154 23.30 10.59 -8.55
C ASN A 154 24.08 10.88 -7.26
N ASN A 155 24.53 12.13 -7.09
CA ASN A 155 25.26 12.61 -5.92
C ASN A 155 24.31 13.19 -4.86
N ASN A 156 23.48 12.34 -4.23
CA ASN A 156 22.76 12.71 -3.01
C ASN A 156 22.66 11.47 -2.11
N ARG A 157 23.24 11.54 -0.91
CA ARG A 157 23.39 10.38 -0.01
C ARG A 157 22.36 10.33 1.13
N ASN A 158 21.57 11.40 1.31
CA ASN A 158 20.69 11.52 2.47
C ASN A 158 19.30 10.93 2.23
N ASP A 159 18.94 10.64 0.98
CA ASP A 159 17.60 10.15 0.61
C ASP A 159 17.60 8.70 0.10
N PHE A 160 16.41 8.09 0.05
CA PHE A 160 16.20 6.84 -0.68
C PHE A 160 15.89 7.09 -2.15
N SER A 161 16.38 6.17 -2.99
CA SER A 161 16.09 6.13 -4.42
C SER A 161 14.58 6.07 -4.65
N HIS A 162 14.08 6.90 -5.56
CA HIS A 162 12.66 6.99 -5.92
C HIS A 162 12.49 7.30 -7.42
N SER A 163 11.31 6.98 -7.94
CA SER A 163 10.91 7.30 -9.31
C SER A 163 10.29 8.69 -9.41
N PRO A 164 10.39 9.34 -10.58
CA PRO A 164 9.60 10.54 -10.86
C PRO A 164 8.11 10.19 -10.96
N LEU A 165 7.26 11.21 -10.81
CA LEU A 165 5.81 11.08 -11.01
C LEU A 165 5.49 10.70 -12.45
N ALA A 166 4.43 9.92 -12.61
CA ALA A 166 3.84 9.55 -13.88
C ALA A 166 2.58 10.39 -14.16
N ALA A 167 2.23 10.51 -15.43
CA ALA A 167 1.00 11.14 -15.87
C ALA A 167 0.35 10.38 -17.03
N SER A 168 -0.97 10.50 -17.12
CA SER A 168 -1.76 9.98 -18.23
C SER A 168 -2.84 10.97 -18.65
N PHE A 169 -3.28 10.90 -19.90
CA PHE A 169 -4.45 11.66 -20.35
C PHE A 169 -5.71 10.82 -20.24
N GLU A 170 -6.74 11.41 -19.68
CA GLU A 170 -8.08 10.84 -19.63
C GLU A 170 -9.05 11.72 -20.39
N LEU A 171 -9.96 11.06 -21.12
CA LEU A 171 -11.08 11.69 -21.81
C LEU A 171 -12.34 11.60 -20.94
N PRO A 172 -13.30 12.52 -21.11
CA PRO A 172 -14.61 12.43 -20.50
C PRO A 172 -15.29 11.09 -20.79
N LEU A 173 -15.78 10.40 -19.75
CA LEU A 173 -16.69 9.28 -19.94
C LEU A 173 -18.05 9.79 -20.43
N GLN A 174 -18.54 10.85 -19.79
CA GLN A 174 -19.81 11.49 -20.14
C GLN A 174 -19.62 12.98 -20.41
N GLN A 175 -20.43 13.50 -21.33
CA GLN A 175 -20.50 14.91 -21.65
C GLN A 175 -21.94 15.26 -22.03
N SER A 176 -22.43 16.39 -21.54
CA SER A 176 -23.74 16.93 -21.88
C SER A 176 -23.69 18.44 -22.08
N ARG A 177 -24.69 19.00 -22.76
CA ARG A 177 -24.88 20.44 -22.92
C ARG A 177 -26.29 20.81 -22.43
N GLU A 178 -26.36 21.71 -21.46
CA GLU A 178 -27.64 22.22 -20.97
C GLU A 178 -28.25 23.25 -21.93
N LYS A 179 -29.57 23.52 -21.77
CA LYS A 179 -30.29 24.53 -22.55
C LYS A 179 -29.69 25.94 -22.43
N ASN A 180 -29.08 26.25 -21.28
CA ASN A 180 -28.38 27.51 -21.04
C ASN A 180 -27.00 27.59 -21.75
N GLY A 181 -26.60 26.55 -22.48
CA GLY A 181 -25.34 26.47 -23.22
C GLY A 181 -24.14 25.94 -22.41
N THR A 182 -24.30 25.66 -21.12
CA THR A 182 -23.23 25.08 -20.28
C THR A 182 -22.91 23.66 -20.71
N TYR A 183 -21.64 23.34 -20.87
CA TYR A 183 -21.19 21.96 -21.01
C TYR A 183 -20.85 21.37 -19.64
N TYR A 184 -21.31 20.15 -19.38
CA TYR A 184 -20.94 19.35 -18.22
C TYR A 184 -20.17 18.12 -18.67
N VAL A 185 -19.14 17.77 -17.91
CA VAL A 185 -18.20 16.68 -18.19
C VAL A 185 -18.03 15.84 -16.93
N ASP A 186 -18.06 14.52 -17.07
CA ASP A 186 -17.76 13.54 -16.01
C ASP A 186 -16.63 12.62 -16.49
N PHE A 187 -15.50 12.62 -15.77
CA PHE A 187 -14.38 11.70 -15.98
C PHE A 187 -14.61 10.31 -15.38
N GLY A 188 -15.74 10.08 -14.71
CA GLY A 188 -16.14 8.82 -14.09
C GLY A 188 -15.57 8.60 -12.70
N LYS A 189 -14.32 9.02 -12.47
CA LYS A 189 -13.65 8.98 -11.17
C LYS A 189 -12.99 10.31 -10.87
N ASP A 190 -12.99 10.69 -9.61
CA ASP A 190 -12.14 11.76 -9.07
C ASP A 190 -10.66 11.43 -9.23
N GLY A 191 -9.81 12.44 -9.31
CA GLY A 191 -8.38 12.27 -9.52
C GLY A 191 -7.63 13.59 -9.56
N PHE A 192 -6.37 13.56 -9.10
CA PHE A 192 -5.50 14.71 -9.02
C PHE A 192 -4.91 15.02 -10.39
N GLY A 193 -5.30 16.14 -10.97
CA GLY A 193 -4.86 16.45 -12.32
C GLY A 193 -4.90 17.91 -12.72
N GLN A 194 -4.64 18.11 -14.01
CA GLN A 194 -4.69 19.40 -14.71
C GLN A 194 -5.73 19.32 -15.83
N ILE A 195 -6.34 20.46 -16.16
CA ILE A 195 -7.30 20.55 -17.26
C ILE A 195 -6.57 21.05 -18.52
N ILE A 196 -6.79 20.35 -19.62
CA ILE A 196 -6.34 20.76 -20.95
C ILE A 196 -7.57 20.86 -21.85
N LEU A 197 -7.75 22.03 -22.47
CA LEU A 197 -8.87 22.34 -23.35
C LEU A 197 -8.37 22.74 -24.73
N GLN A 198 -8.93 22.17 -25.79
CA GLN A 198 -8.71 22.63 -27.16
C GLN A 198 -9.99 23.30 -27.66
N LEU A 199 -10.03 24.63 -27.65
CA LEU A 199 -11.25 25.38 -27.93
C LEU A 199 -11.10 26.24 -29.19
N ASN A 200 -12.19 26.37 -29.95
CA ASN A 200 -12.27 27.23 -31.12
C ASN A 200 -13.18 28.42 -30.82
N ALA A 201 -12.61 29.62 -30.73
CA ALA A 201 -13.37 30.84 -30.50
C ALA A 201 -13.48 31.68 -31.79
N VAL A 202 -14.70 32.10 -32.12
CA VAL A 202 -14.95 32.96 -33.31
C VAL A 202 -14.37 34.36 -33.12
N GLU A 203 -14.39 34.85 -31.88
CA GLU A 203 -13.84 36.11 -31.40
C GLU A 203 -13.13 35.89 -30.07
N ALA A 204 -12.34 36.86 -29.61
CA ALA A 204 -11.80 36.81 -28.25
C ALA A 204 -12.96 36.96 -27.25
N ASP A 205 -13.05 36.05 -26.29
CA ASP A 205 -14.18 35.98 -25.34
C ASP A 205 -13.68 35.48 -23.97
N SER A 206 -14.54 35.48 -22.97
CA SER A 206 -14.27 34.91 -21.65
C SER A 206 -15.24 33.79 -21.33
N ILE A 207 -14.73 32.70 -20.77
CA ILE A 207 -15.54 31.59 -20.30
C ILE A 207 -15.23 31.30 -18.82
N TYR A 208 -16.12 30.57 -18.16
CA TYR A 208 -15.85 30.02 -16.84
C TYR A 208 -15.65 28.52 -16.88
N ILE A 209 -14.62 28.06 -16.19
CA ILE A 209 -14.33 26.66 -15.92
C ILE A 209 -14.61 26.40 -14.45
N GLU A 210 -15.52 25.49 -14.16
CA GLU A 210 -15.78 25.00 -12.81
C GLU A 210 -15.29 23.55 -12.71
N ALA A 211 -14.53 23.21 -11.66
CA ALA A 211 -14.06 21.85 -11.40
C ALA A 211 -14.48 21.41 -10.00
N ALA A 212 -14.94 20.16 -9.86
CA ALA A 212 -15.47 19.65 -8.60
C ALA A 212 -15.26 18.14 -8.42
N GLU A 213 -15.14 17.71 -7.17
CA GLU A 213 -15.11 16.28 -6.79
C GLU A 213 -16.51 15.67 -6.75
N ALA A 214 -17.51 16.45 -6.34
CA ALA A 214 -18.85 15.94 -6.03
C ALA A 214 -19.98 16.84 -6.57
N MET A 215 -21.11 16.20 -6.86
CA MET A 215 -22.38 16.85 -7.21
C MET A 215 -23.16 17.20 -5.92
N ASP A 216 -24.05 18.19 -5.99
CA ASP A 216 -24.89 18.63 -4.86
C ASP A 216 -26.16 17.78 -4.65
N GLY A 217 -26.36 16.73 -5.44
CA GLY A 217 -27.57 15.90 -5.46
C GLY A 217 -28.59 16.31 -6.53
N GLY A 218 -28.38 17.44 -7.20
CA GLY A 218 -29.08 17.86 -8.42
C GLY A 218 -28.13 17.93 -9.62
N ASN A 219 -28.33 18.93 -10.49
CA ASN A 219 -27.47 19.18 -11.66
C ASN A 219 -26.29 20.15 -11.35
N GLY A 220 -26.03 20.40 -10.06
CA GLY A 220 -25.01 21.34 -9.61
C GLY A 220 -23.81 20.66 -8.94
N PHE A 221 -22.75 21.45 -8.72
CA PHE A 221 -21.57 21.00 -7.98
C PHE A 221 -21.72 21.33 -6.50
N LEU A 222 -21.25 20.41 -5.65
CA LEU A 222 -21.27 20.59 -4.21
C LEU A 222 -20.25 21.65 -3.78
N LYS A 223 -20.75 22.72 -3.15
CA LYS A 223 -19.95 23.84 -2.65
C LYS A 223 -19.92 23.80 -1.12
N ASN A 224 -18.96 23.10 -0.54
CA ASN A 224 -18.89 22.86 0.92
C ASN A 224 -17.74 23.60 1.61
N ASN A 225 -17.57 24.89 1.33
CA ASN A 225 -16.57 25.75 1.99
C ASN A 225 -15.13 25.19 1.97
N GLY A 226 -14.77 24.47 0.89
CA GLY A 226 -13.39 24.12 0.54
C GLY A 226 -12.85 22.76 0.99
N ASN A 227 -13.58 21.99 1.82
CA ASN A 227 -13.07 20.66 2.25
C ASN A 227 -13.33 19.58 1.21
N ILE A 228 -14.51 19.65 0.58
CA ILE A 228 -14.81 18.95 -0.67
C ILE A 228 -14.55 19.95 -1.78
N ARG A 229 -13.67 19.60 -2.70
CA ARG A 229 -13.05 20.53 -3.64
C ARG A 229 -14.03 20.93 -4.71
N TYR A 230 -14.15 22.25 -4.82
CA TYR A 230 -14.84 22.94 -5.88
C TYR A 230 -14.04 24.21 -6.16
N ILE A 231 -13.86 24.53 -7.44
CA ILE A 231 -13.25 25.79 -7.86
C ILE A 231 -13.90 26.32 -9.13
N LYS A 232 -13.96 27.65 -9.26
CA LYS A 232 -14.42 28.35 -10.45
C LYS A 232 -13.35 29.33 -10.92
N LEU A 233 -12.96 29.20 -12.19
CA LEU A 233 -11.88 29.97 -12.81
C LEU A 233 -12.39 30.66 -14.08
N GLY A 234 -11.94 31.90 -14.31
CA GLY A 234 -12.12 32.56 -15.59
C GLY A 234 -11.01 32.17 -16.57
N LEU A 235 -11.36 31.96 -17.84
CA LEU A 235 -10.41 31.70 -18.93
C LEU A 235 -10.69 32.64 -20.10
N LEU A 236 -9.66 33.39 -20.52
CA LEU A 236 -9.72 34.24 -21.71
C LEU A 236 -9.38 33.42 -22.95
N LEU A 237 -10.31 33.40 -23.91
CA LEU A 237 -10.15 32.73 -25.19
C LEU A 237 -9.57 33.69 -26.23
N GLN A 238 -8.57 33.20 -26.95
CA GLN A 238 -8.06 33.82 -28.17
C GLN A 238 -8.88 33.35 -29.37
N LYS A 239 -9.05 34.24 -30.35
CA LYS A 239 -9.69 33.91 -31.63
C LYS A 239 -8.95 32.76 -32.33
N GLY A 240 -9.71 31.82 -32.89
CA GLY A 240 -9.20 30.61 -33.55
C GLY A 240 -9.12 29.41 -32.61
N ILE A 241 -8.40 28.38 -33.06
CA ILE A 241 -8.21 27.12 -32.33
C ILE A 241 -6.94 27.24 -31.48
N HIS A 242 -7.09 27.08 -30.16
CA HIS A 242 -5.96 27.13 -29.23
C HIS A 242 -6.08 26.03 -28.17
N GLU A 243 -4.93 25.57 -27.68
CA GLU A 243 -4.83 24.71 -26.49
C GLU A 243 -4.62 25.59 -25.25
N TYR A 244 -5.46 25.35 -24.23
CA TYR A 244 -5.41 26.02 -22.95
C TYR A 244 -5.09 25.01 -21.86
N LYS A 245 -4.00 25.24 -21.13
CA LYS A 245 -3.67 24.53 -19.89
C LYS A 245 -4.13 25.39 -18.72
N VAL A 246 -5.24 25.00 -18.09
CA VAL A 246 -5.83 25.77 -16.99
C VAL A 246 -4.86 25.77 -15.81
N GLN A 247 -4.52 26.95 -15.31
CA GLN A 247 -3.62 27.13 -14.18
C GLN A 247 -4.42 27.10 -12.87
N TRP A 248 -4.01 26.25 -11.94
CA TRP A 248 -4.59 26.22 -10.60
C TRP A 248 -4.01 27.35 -9.74
N PRO A 249 -4.85 28.07 -8.97
CA PRO A 249 -4.37 29.12 -8.10
C PRO A 249 -3.63 28.55 -6.87
N VAL A 250 -2.80 29.39 -6.27
CA VAL A 250 -2.13 29.09 -5.00
C VAL A 250 -3.17 28.90 -3.89
N ASN A 251 -2.99 27.87 -3.07
CA ASN A 251 -3.81 27.63 -1.89
C ASN A 251 -3.04 28.04 -0.62
N GLU A 252 -3.22 29.29 -0.19
CA GLU A 252 -2.50 29.87 0.97
C GLU A 252 -2.74 29.09 2.27
N LYS A 253 -3.98 28.63 2.50
CA LYS A 253 -4.34 27.84 3.69
C LYS A 253 -3.63 26.50 3.74
N ARG A 254 -3.51 25.82 2.60
CA ARG A 254 -2.73 24.58 2.50
C ARG A 254 -1.25 24.87 2.68
N ASN A 255 -0.73 25.89 2.01
CA ASN A 255 0.68 26.25 2.05
C ASN A 255 1.17 26.69 3.43
N SER A 256 0.29 27.21 4.29
CA SER A 256 0.63 27.51 5.68
C SER A 256 0.91 26.27 6.55
N ARG A 257 0.62 25.06 6.07
CA ARG A 257 0.83 23.78 6.77
C ARG A 257 2.09 23.03 6.32
N ASN A 258 2.99 23.67 5.57
CA ASN A 258 4.18 23.04 4.98
C ASN A 258 3.87 21.76 4.16
N PRO A 259 2.97 21.86 3.17
CA PRO A 259 2.55 20.71 2.37
C PRO A 259 3.71 20.20 1.51
N ILE A 260 3.63 18.92 1.11
CA ILE A 260 4.44 18.41 0.01
C ILE A 260 4.05 19.17 -1.26
N GLN A 261 5.03 19.87 -1.83
CA GLN A 261 4.85 20.66 -3.04
C GLN A 261 4.92 19.79 -4.29
N MET A 262 4.10 20.11 -5.29
CA MET A 262 4.18 19.46 -6.59
C MET A 262 5.49 19.86 -7.29
N PRO A 263 6.17 18.91 -7.96
CA PRO A 263 7.39 19.26 -8.67
C PRO A 263 7.10 20.09 -9.92
N ASN A 264 7.98 21.06 -10.20
CA ASN A 264 7.83 22.00 -11.32
C ASN A 264 7.60 21.34 -12.69
N TYR A 265 8.17 20.16 -12.95
CA TYR A 265 8.01 19.46 -14.23
C TYR A 265 6.59 18.92 -14.45
N ILE A 266 5.82 18.71 -13.38
CA ILE A 266 4.39 18.39 -13.45
C ILE A 266 3.56 19.67 -13.40
N GLY A 267 3.88 20.57 -12.47
CA GLY A 267 3.03 21.71 -12.10
C GLY A 267 1.99 21.34 -11.05
N GLU A 268 1.23 22.33 -10.59
CA GLU A 268 0.18 22.13 -9.59
C GLU A 268 -0.95 21.22 -10.12
N VAL A 269 -1.61 20.50 -9.21
CA VAL A 269 -2.76 19.62 -9.49
C VAL A 269 -3.91 19.96 -8.56
N PHE A 270 -5.12 19.57 -8.98
CA PHE A 270 -6.34 19.70 -8.19
C PHE A 270 -7.14 18.40 -8.33
N PRO A 271 -7.77 17.87 -7.26
CA PRO A 271 -8.67 16.74 -7.41
C PRO A 271 -10.00 17.22 -8.00
N PHE A 272 -10.43 16.58 -9.07
CA PHE A 272 -11.77 16.80 -9.62
C PHE A 272 -12.23 15.58 -10.41
N ARG A 273 -13.53 15.30 -10.37
CA ARG A 273 -14.22 14.34 -11.23
C ARG A 273 -15.02 15.03 -12.33
N TYR A 274 -15.62 16.17 -12.00
CA TYR A 274 -16.57 16.87 -12.85
C TYR A 274 -15.98 18.20 -13.32
N LEU A 275 -16.32 18.59 -14.56
CA LEU A 275 -16.07 19.93 -15.08
C LEU A 275 -17.36 20.55 -15.63
N ALA A 276 -17.52 21.85 -15.45
CA ALA A 276 -18.50 22.64 -16.19
C ALA A 276 -17.80 23.78 -16.94
N ILE A 277 -18.15 23.94 -18.22
CA ILE A 277 -17.62 24.97 -19.11
C ILE A 277 -18.79 25.88 -19.49
N ARG A 278 -18.81 27.10 -18.93
CA ARG A 278 -19.91 28.06 -19.10
C ARG A 278 -19.50 29.20 -20.02
N GLY A 279 -20.43 29.64 -20.86
CA GLY A 279 -20.23 30.76 -21.80
C GLY A 279 -19.52 30.39 -23.09
N TYR A 280 -19.05 29.16 -23.25
CA TYR A 280 -18.45 28.72 -24.52
C TYR A 280 -19.52 28.57 -25.61
N LYS A 281 -19.45 29.45 -26.62
CA LYS A 281 -20.40 29.49 -27.75
C LYS A 281 -20.15 28.38 -28.79
N GLY A 282 -18.93 27.84 -28.84
CA GLY A 282 -18.55 26.81 -29.80
C GLY A 282 -19.13 25.42 -29.47
N ASN A 283 -18.91 24.49 -30.39
CA ASN A 283 -19.14 23.07 -30.15
C ASN A 283 -17.96 22.48 -29.38
N LEU A 284 -18.25 21.64 -28.39
CA LEU A 284 -17.26 20.95 -27.60
C LEU A 284 -17.36 19.47 -27.89
N ASP A 285 -16.34 18.89 -28.51
CA ASP A 285 -16.24 17.43 -28.68
C ASP A 285 -15.49 16.80 -27.50
N LYS A 286 -15.76 15.53 -27.20
CA LYS A 286 -15.10 14.85 -26.06
C LYS A 286 -13.57 14.90 -26.12
N GLY A 287 -12.98 14.86 -27.32
CA GLY A 287 -11.53 14.93 -27.52
C GLY A 287 -10.90 16.30 -27.22
N MET A 288 -11.72 17.34 -27.12
CA MET A 288 -11.30 18.72 -26.82
C MET A 288 -11.12 18.97 -25.32
N VAL A 289 -11.57 18.06 -24.46
CA VAL A 289 -11.39 18.15 -23.01
C VAL A 289 -10.55 16.97 -22.56
N LYS A 290 -9.44 17.25 -21.88
CA LYS A 290 -8.58 16.21 -21.31
C LYS A 290 -8.28 16.54 -19.86
N ARG A 291 -8.27 15.51 -19.01
CA ARG A 291 -7.64 15.56 -17.69
C ARG A 291 -6.25 14.93 -17.81
N LYS A 292 -5.21 15.66 -17.44
CA LYS A 292 -3.89 15.06 -17.18
C LYS A 292 -3.89 14.58 -15.74
N LEU A 293 -4.13 13.28 -15.53
CA LEU A 293 -4.08 12.65 -14.22
C LEU A 293 -2.61 12.43 -13.83
N VAL A 294 -2.27 12.71 -12.57
CA VAL A 294 -0.91 12.55 -12.01
C VAL A 294 -0.94 11.53 -10.87
N TYR A 295 0.04 10.64 -10.86
CA TYR A 295 0.19 9.58 -9.86
C TYR A 295 1.67 9.17 -9.76
N TYR A 296 2.07 8.53 -8.67
CA TYR A 296 3.34 7.82 -8.62
C TYR A 296 3.26 6.56 -9.48
N PRO A 297 4.33 6.11 -10.19
CA PRO A 297 4.28 4.93 -11.04
C PRO A 297 3.55 3.75 -10.39
N PHE A 298 2.55 3.22 -11.09
CA PHE A 298 1.61 2.23 -10.56
C PHE A 298 1.28 1.17 -11.62
N ASP A 299 1.55 -0.11 -11.34
CA ASP A 299 1.20 -1.23 -12.24
C ASP A 299 -0.23 -1.71 -12.01
N GLU A 300 -1.15 -1.30 -12.88
CA GLU A 300 -2.55 -1.71 -12.85
C GLU A 300 -2.75 -3.24 -12.94
N GLN A 301 -1.78 -3.98 -13.50
CA GLN A 301 -1.83 -5.44 -13.66
C GLN A 301 -1.11 -6.20 -12.55
N ALA A 302 -0.54 -5.51 -11.56
CA ALA A 302 0.14 -6.14 -10.44
C ALA A 302 -0.83 -6.91 -9.54
N SER A 303 -2.09 -6.45 -9.47
CA SER A 303 -3.12 -7.07 -8.64
C SER A 303 -4.50 -7.07 -9.29
N SER A 304 -5.33 -8.05 -8.95
CA SER A 304 -6.74 -8.12 -9.34
C SER A 304 -7.51 -8.99 -8.35
N PHE A 305 -8.75 -8.63 -8.04
CA PHE A 305 -9.62 -9.41 -7.18
C PHE A 305 -11.04 -9.46 -7.74
N ILE A 306 -11.68 -10.62 -7.61
CA ILE A 306 -13.11 -10.78 -7.87
C ILE A 306 -13.67 -11.91 -6.98
N SER A 307 -14.90 -11.76 -6.54
CA SER A 307 -15.59 -12.75 -5.70
C SER A 307 -17.07 -12.87 -6.05
N SER A 308 -17.74 -13.82 -5.42
CA SER A 308 -19.20 -13.97 -5.49
C SER A 308 -19.98 -12.83 -4.80
N ASP A 309 -19.33 -11.97 -4.01
CA ASP A 309 -19.97 -10.81 -3.38
C ASP A 309 -19.70 -9.52 -4.18
N THR A 310 -20.77 -8.96 -4.75
CA THR A 310 -20.65 -7.76 -5.60
C THR A 310 -20.32 -6.48 -4.83
N VAL A 311 -20.64 -6.40 -3.54
CA VAL A 311 -20.25 -5.27 -2.69
C VAL A 311 -18.76 -5.33 -2.44
N LEU A 312 -18.23 -6.51 -2.09
CA LEU A 312 -16.80 -6.70 -1.87
C LEU A 312 -15.96 -6.32 -3.09
N ASN A 313 -16.42 -6.70 -4.29
CA ASN A 313 -15.74 -6.35 -5.55
C ASN A 313 -15.66 -4.83 -5.76
N LYS A 314 -16.75 -4.11 -5.46
CA LYS A 314 -16.77 -2.63 -5.52
C LYS A 314 -15.87 -1.99 -4.48
N VAL A 315 -15.82 -2.56 -3.27
CA VAL A 315 -14.92 -2.10 -2.20
C VAL A 315 -13.46 -2.28 -2.60
N TRP A 316 -13.11 -3.42 -3.19
CA TRP A 316 -11.78 -3.64 -3.77
C TRP A 316 -11.43 -2.58 -4.82
N ASP A 317 -12.31 -2.35 -5.79
CA ASP A 317 -12.08 -1.38 -6.87
C ASP A 317 -11.90 0.06 -6.35
N LEU A 318 -12.69 0.46 -5.36
CA LEU A 318 -12.56 1.75 -4.68
C LEU A 318 -11.18 1.87 -4.03
N CYS A 319 -10.81 0.90 -3.19
CA CYS A 319 -9.60 0.99 -2.38
C CYS A 319 -8.33 0.84 -3.22
N LYS A 320 -8.28 -0.06 -4.21
CA LYS A 320 -7.15 -0.15 -5.15
C LYS A 320 -6.95 1.16 -5.91
N TYR A 321 -8.01 1.74 -6.45
CA TYR A 321 -7.92 3.01 -7.17
C TYR A 321 -7.49 4.16 -6.25
N SER A 322 -7.93 4.14 -4.99
CA SER A 322 -7.57 5.17 -4.02
C SER A 322 -6.07 5.26 -3.83
N ILE A 323 -5.38 4.12 -3.66
CA ILE A 323 -3.92 4.08 -3.51
C ILE A 323 -3.20 4.69 -4.70
N LYS A 324 -3.65 4.38 -5.93
CA LYS A 324 -3.09 5.01 -7.12
C LYS A 324 -3.32 6.52 -7.11
N ALA A 325 -4.58 6.95 -6.94
CA ALA A 325 -4.97 8.34 -7.10
C ALA A 325 -4.31 9.27 -6.07
N THR A 326 -4.17 8.84 -4.82
CA THR A 326 -3.60 9.64 -3.73
C THR A 326 -2.06 9.67 -3.72
N SER A 327 -1.39 8.89 -4.58
CA SER A 327 0.07 8.88 -4.70
C SER A 327 0.64 10.08 -5.49
N PHE A 328 -0.21 10.99 -5.95
CA PHE A 328 0.10 12.08 -6.88
C PHE A 328 1.26 13.00 -6.48
N SER A 329 1.57 13.13 -5.18
CA SER A 329 2.66 13.98 -4.69
C SER A 329 4.01 13.27 -4.64
N GLY A 330 4.02 11.94 -4.79
CA GLY A 330 5.20 11.10 -4.62
C GLY A 330 5.58 10.89 -3.15
N TYR A 331 4.65 11.17 -2.25
CA TYR A 331 4.66 10.87 -0.81
C TYR A 331 3.26 10.39 -0.40
N TYR A 332 3.18 9.63 0.68
CA TYR A 332 1.90 9.34 1.33
C TYR A 332 1.45 10.57 2.11
N VAL A 333 0.46 11.27 1.57
CA VAL A 333 -0.16 12.46 2.17
C VAL A 333 -1.63 12.19 2.51
N ASP A 334 -2.21 12.98 3.40
CA ASP A 334 -3.62 12.92 3.82
C ASP A 334 -4.61 13.10 2.65
N GLY A 335 -4.28 13.94 1.67
CA GLY A 335 -5.15 14.26 0.56
C GLY A 335 -4.85 15.64 -0.02
N ASP A 336 -5.82 16.29 -0.65
CA ASP A 336 -5.63 17.66 -1.14
C ASP A 336 -5.64 18.71 -0.03
N ARG A 337 -6.31 18.44 1.10
CA ARG A 337 -6.52 19.44 2.15
C ARG A 337 -5.22 19.98 2.73
N GLU A 338 -4.38 19.10 3.23
CA GLU A 338 -3.16 19.50 3.93
C GLU A 338 -1.94 19.09 3.10
N ARG A 339 -2.01 18.01 2.33
CA ARG A 339 -0.88 17.41 1.61
C ARG A 339 0.31 17.16 2.53
N VAL A 340 0.03 16.73 3.76
CA VAL A 340 1.02 16.45 4.80
C VAL A 340 1.08 14.94 5.02
N PRO A 341 2.27 14.33 5.06
CA PRO A 341 2.42 12.96 5.53
C PRO A 341 2.11 12.84 7.01
N TYR A 342 1.33 11.82 7.36
CA TYR A 342 1.04 11.40 8.73
C TYR A 342 1.41 9.92 8.89
N GLU A 343 1.94 9.51 10.04
CA GLU A 343 2.44 8.15 10.24
C GLU A 343 1.32 7.10 10.19
N ALA A 344 0.14 7.43 10.73
CA ALA A 344 -1.03 6.55 10.67
C ALA A 344 -1.53 6.32 9.24
N ASP A 345 -1.61 7.39 8.46
CA ASP A 345 -1.89 7.33 7.03
C ASP A 345 -0.86 6.51 6.28
N ALA A 346 0.42 6.75 6.55
CA ALA A 346 1.54 6.11 5.88
C ALA A 346 1.56 4.60 6.14
N LEU A 347 1.18 4.14 7.34
CA LEU A 347 1.08 2.70 7.62
C LEU A 347 0.03 2.02 6.76
N ILE A 348 -1.19 2.58 6.68
CA ILE A 348 -2.28 2.02 5.87
C ILE A 348 -1.93 2.13 4.38
N ASN A 349 -1.38 3.25 3.94
CA ASN A 349 -0.88 3.42 2.57
C ASN A 349 0.18 2.38 2.22
N GLN A 350 1.18 2.17 3.08
CA GLN A 350 2.25 1.18 2.84
C GLN A 350 1.67 -0.22 2.65
N LEU A 351 0.85 -0.66 3.60
CA LEU A 351 0.24 -1.99 3.56
C LEU A 351 -0.65 -2.16 2.31
N SER A 352 -1.46 -1.16 2.00
CA SER A 352 -2.37 -1.19 0.85
C SER A 352 -1.64 -1.10 -0.48
N HIS A 353 -0.59 -0.28 -0.58
CA HIS A 353 0.22 -0.18 -1.78
C HIS A 353 0.97 -1.49 -2.04
N TYR A 354 1.63 -2.06 -1.03
CA TYR A 354 2.35 -3.33 -1.16
C TYR A 354 1.44 -4.52 -1.49
N ALA A 355 0.14 -4.42 -1.22
CA ALA A 355 -0.85 -5.44 -1.57
C ALA A 355 -1.35 -5.32 -3.03
N VAL A 356 -1.35 -4.12 -3.59
CA VAL A 356 -1.91 -3.85 -4.93
C VAL A 356 -0.86 -3.58 -6.00
N ASP A 357 0.37 -3.25 -5.62
CA ASP A 357 1.53 -3.04 -6.49
C ASP A 357 2.83 -3.51 -5.81
N ALA A 358 3.81 -3.94 -6.61
CA ALA A 358 5.15 -4.30 -6.17
C ALA A 358 6.12 -3.11 -6.27
N GLU A 359 5.66 -1.94 -5.84
CA GLU A 359 6.39 -0.68 -5.72
C GLU A 359 6.62 -0.36 -4.24
N TYR A 360 7.88 -0.13 -3.85
CA TYR A 360 8.29 -0.02 -2.45
C TYR A 360 8.93 1.33 -2.09
N SER A 361 9.29 2.13 -3.09
CA SER A 361 10.10 3.33 -2.88
C SER A 361 9.31 4.52 -2.35
N ILE A 362 8.05 4.72 -2.75
CA ILE A 362 7.23 5.81 -2.20
C ILE A 362 7.00 5.64 -0.69
N ALA A 363 6.86 4.40 -0.23
CA ALA A 363 6.76 4.09 1.19
C ALA A 363 8.06 4.47 1.93
N ARG A 364 9.21 3.98 1.47
CA ARG A 364 10.51 4.32 2.07
C ARG A 364 10.79 5.81 2.12
N ARG A 365 10.43 6.51 1.04
CA ARG A 365 10.56 7.97 0.94
C ARG A 365 9.67 8.68 1.97
N SER A 366 8.43 8.23 2.13
CA SER A 366 7.48 8.79 3.10
C SER A 366 7.89 8.49 4.55
N MET A 367 8.33 7.25 4.82
CA MET A 367 8.83 6.83 6.12
C MET A 367 10.06 7.64 6.53
N ALA A 368 11.04 7.81 5.62
CA ALA A 368 12.23 8.62 5.88
C ALA A 368 11.87 10.09 6.18
N TYR A 369 10.91 10.66 5.45
CA TYR A 369 10.41 12.01 5.71
C TYR A 369 9.82 12.14 7.12
N LEU A 370 8.99 11.18 7.54
CA LEU A 370 8.29 11.18 8.83
C LEU A 370 9.21 11.02 10.04
N ILE A 371 10.43 10.46 9.86
CA ILE A 371 11.42 10.44 10.94
C ILE A 371 11.77 11.87 11.38
N ASP A 372 12.07 12.74 10.42
CA ASP A 372 12.51 14.13 10.67
C ASP A 372 11.34 15.13 10.75
N HIS A 373 10.14 14.72 10.33
CA HIS A 373 8.92 15.53 10.33
C HIS A 373 7.79 14.81 11.10
N PRO A 374 7.99 14.52 12.39
CA PRO A 374 7.01 13.80 13.20
C PRO A 374 5.73 14.61 13.37
N THR A 375 4.63 13.89 13.61
CA THR A 375 3.35 14.49 13.98
C THR A 375 3.08 14.36 15.48
N TRP A 376 1.99 14.97 15.96
CA TRP A 376 1.72 15.12 17.39
C TRP A 376 1.11 13.89 18.10
N PRO A 377 0.40 12.95 17.44
CA PRO A 377 -0.19 11.84 18.18
C PRO A 377 0.83 10.83 18.70
N THR A 378 0.71 10.48 19.98
CA THR A 378 1.60 9.51 20.64
C THR A 378 1.67 8.18 19.89
N GLU A 379 0.51 7.64 19.52
CA GLU A 379 0.39 6.36 18.81
C GLU A 379 0.96 6.40 17.40
N TRP A 380 0.96 7.55 16.74
CA TRP A 380 1.42 7.70 15.37
C TRP A 380 2.95 7.64 15.31
N SER A 381 3.64 8.25 16.28
CA SER A 381 5.10 8.08 16.43
C SER A 381 5.49 6.60 16.55
N LEU A 382 4.73 5.82 17.34
CA LEU A 382 4.96 4.39 17.54
C LEU A 382 4.80 3.57 16.25
N GLN A 383 4.04 4.04 15.26
CA GLN A 383 3.81 3.32 13.99
C GLN A 383 5.03 3.30 13.06
N ASN A 384 6.04 4.16 13.29
CA ASN A 384 7.31 4.11 12.56
C ASN A 384 7.97 2.72 12.63
N VAL A 385 7.89 2.06 13.80
CA VAL A 385 8.45 0.71 14.00
C VAL A 385 7.64 -0.34 13.23
N LEU A 386 6.31 -0.20 13.15
CA LEU A 386 5.47 -1.12 12.38
C LEU A 386 5.83 -1.02 10.88
N MET A 387 5.92 0.20 10.35
CA MET A 387 6.26 0.43 8.94
C MET A 387 7.65 -0.10 8.58
N ALA A 388 8.63 0.08 9.46
CA ALA A 388 9.99 -0.40 9.26
C ALA A 388 10.08 -1.93 9.23
N TRP A 389 9.30 -2.62 10.07
CA TRP A 389 9.26 -4.09 10.05
C TRP A 389 8.57 -4.61 8.79
N ASN A 390 7.46 -3.98 8.39
CA ASN A 390 6.75 -4.34 7.16
C ASN A 390 7.66 -4.13 5.93
N ASP A 391 8.38 -3.01 5.85
CA ASP A 391 9.33 -2.78 4.77
C ASP A 391 10.34 -3.93 4.63
N TYR A 392 10.94 -4.38 5.73
CA TYR A 392 11.87 -5.50 5.71
C TYR A 392 11.21 -6.84 5.30
N LEU A 393 10.01 -7.13 5.80
CA LEU A 393 9.30 -8.36 5.42
C LEU A 393 8.96 -8.40 3.92
N TYR A 394 8.53 -7.28 3.36
CA TYR A 394 8.12 -7.22 1.95
C TYR A 394 9.30 -7.11 0.98
N THR A 395 10.39 -6.45 1.40
CA THR A 395 11.52 -6.16 0.50
C THR A 395 12.74 -7.05 0.74
N GLY A 396 12.93 -7.55 1.96
CA GLY A 396 14.14 -8.25 2.36
C GLY A 396 15.37 -7.36 2.44
N ASP A 397 15.23 -6.07 2.13
CA ASP A 397 16.31 -5.09 2.09
C ASP A 397 16.52 -4.49 3.48
N LEU A 398 17.70 -4.69 4.05
CA LEU A 398 18.07 -4.16 5.38
C LEU A 398 18.48 -2.68 5.36
N GLY A 399 18.49 -2.00 4.20
CA GLY A 399 19.01 -0.65 4.06
C GLY A 399 18.27 0.35 4.95
N TYR A 400 16.94 0.28 4.99
CA TYR A 400 16.13 1.14 5.86
C TYR A 400 16.44 0.91 7.34
N LEU A 401 16.35 -0.34 7.78
CA LEU A 401 16.64 -0.71 9.17
C LEU A 401 18.05 -0.29 9.58
N LYS A 402 19.08 -0.59 8.77
CA LYS A 402 20.46 -0.22 9.10
C LYS A 402 20.65 1.29 9.27
N LYS A 403 19.99 2.10 8.43
CA LYS A 403 20.11 3.55 8.48
C LYS A 403 19.34 4.18 9.65
N TYR A 404 18.10 3.73 9.87
CA TYR A 404 17.17 4.39 10.80
C TYR A 404 16.96 3.67 12.12
N TYR A 405 17.63 2.53 12.38
CA TYR A 405 17.46 1.82 13.65
C TYR A 405 17.64 2.71 14.90
N PRO A 406 18.66 3.59 15.01
CA PRO A 406 18.76 4.49 16.16
C PRO A 406 17.56 5.42 16.32
N GLU A 407 17.05 5.97 15.21
CA GLU A 407 15.85 6.82 15.21
C GLU A 407 14.62 6.03 15.65
N LEU A 408 14.47 4.77 15.20
CA LEU A 408 13.39 3.90 15.61
C LEU A 408 13.42 3.65 17.13
N GLN A 409 14.60 3.53 17.76
CA GLN A 409 14.72 3.41 19.21
C GLN A 409 14.16 4.64 19.93
N LEU A 410 14.38 5.84 19.39
CA LEU A 410 13.85 7.09 19.94
C LEU A 410 12.32 7.18 19.77
N LYS A 411 11.81 6.80 18.59
CA LYS A 411 10.37 6.81 18.26
C LYS A 411 9.54 5.79 19.05
N MET A 412 10.17 4.87 19.80
CA MET A 412 9.47 4.00 20.76
C MET A 412 8.99 4.72 22.02
N LEU A 413 9.47 5.94 22.27
CA LEU A 413 9.07 6.76 23.42
C LEU A 413 9.38 6.14 24.79
N MET A 414 10.36 5.22 24.86
CA MET A 414 10.79 4.59 26.12
C MET A 414 11.14 5.57 27.26
N PRO A 415 11.69 6.77 27.02
CA PRO A 415 11.91 7.74 28.10
C PRO A 415 10.62 8.17 28.85
N LEU A 416 9.44 7.90 28.29
CA LEU A 416 8.14 8.14 28.95
C LEU A 416 7.68 6.96 29.84
N GLU A 417 8.49 5.89 29.95
CA GLU A 417 8.19 4.70 30.76
C GLU A 417 8.19 5.04 32.26
N GLU A 418 7.15 4.60 32.97
CA GLU A 418 7.01 4.67 34.42
C GLU A 418 7.57 3.39 35.09
N SER A 419 7.68 3.37 36.42
CA SER A 419 8.23 2.22 37.16
C SER A 419 7.44 0.92 36.99
N ASN A 420 6.22 0.99 36.48
CA ASN A 420 5.38 -0.15 36.14
C ASN A 420 5.64 -0.69 34.71
N GLY A 421 6.61 -0.17 33.97
CA GLY A 421 6.94 -0.65 32.62
C GLY A 421 5.98 -0.22 31.52
N LEU A 422 5.08 0.74 31.79
CA LEU A 422 4.15 1.34 30.84
C LEU A 422 4.51 2.80 30.56
N ILE A 423 4.20 3.31 29.37
CA ILE A 423 4.47 4.71 28.99
C ILE A 423 3.26 5.62 29.22
N SER A 424 3.51 6.89 29.51
CA SER A 424 2.49 7.93 29.64
C SER A 424 3.01 9.30 29.19
N THR A 425 2.15 10.05 28.50
CA THR A 425 2.39 11.45 28.13
C THR A 425 2.07 12.44 29.26
N LEU A 426 1.49 11.98 30.38
CA LEU A 426 0.98 12.83 31.47
C LEU A 426 1.86 12.81 32.74
N THR A 427 3.10 12.36 32.64
CA THR A 427 4.02 12.19 33.79
C THR A 427 5.03 13.33 33.94
N GLY A 428 4.93 14.38 33.12
CA GLY A 428 5.88 15.49 33.10
C GLY A 428 7.22 15.17 32.44
N LYS A 429 7.38 13.96 31.86
CA LYS A 429 8.61 13.50 31.19
C LYS A 429 8.77 14.02 29.76
N GLN A 430 7.76 14.70 29.20
CA GLN A 430 7.82 15.35 27.90
C GLN A 430 8.62 16.66 27.94
N THR A 431 9.89 16.60 28.34
CA THR A 431 10.77 17.77 28.37
C THR A 431 11.07 18.26 26.95
N LYS A 432 11.49 19.53 26.81
CA LYS A 432 11.93 20.06 25.51
C LYS A 432 13.08 19.25 24.92
N ASP A 433 14.01 18.80 25.75
CA ASP A 433 15.14 17.98 25.31
C ASP A 433 14.68 16.62 24.78
N PHE A 434 13.73 15.97 25.47
CA PHE A 434 13.12 14.74 24.98
C PHE A 434 12.38 14.95 23.65
N LEU A 435 11.55 15.99 23.53
CA LEU A 435 10.83 16.27 22.29
C LEU A 435 11.79 16.57 21.13
N ALA A 436 12.91 17.24 21.41
CA ALA A 436 13.95 17.47 20.43
C ALA A 436 14.63 16.18 19.96
N THR A 437 14.82 15.17 20.82
CA THR A 437 15.42 13.88 20.39
C THR A 437 14.53 13.11 19.42
N ILE A 438 13.21 13.30 19.47
CA ILE A 438 12.26 12.70 18.53
C ILE A 438 11.86 13.64 17.39
N HIS A 439 12.60 14.72 17.18
CA HIS A 439 12.40 15.73 16.12
C HIS A 439 11.14 16.59 16.23
N ILE A 440 10.46 16.58 17.38
CA ILE A 440 9.34 17.50 17.68
C ILE A 440 9.91 18.85 18.13
N THR A 441 10.39 19.62 17.16
CA THR A 441 11.05 20.93 17.39
C THR A 441 10.14 22.13 17.09
N LYS A 442 8.98 21.90 16.47
CA LYS A 442 8.02 22.94 16.10
C LYS A 442 6.66 22.64 16.72
N ALA A 443 5.90 23.71 16.97
CA ALA A 443 4.53 23.58 17.39
C ALA A 443 3.64 23.13 16.22
N PHE A 444 2.78 22.14 16.47
CA PHE A 444 1.68 21.74 15.61
C PHE A 444 0.39 22.35 16.17
N ASP A 445 -0.35 23.14 15.38
CA ASP A 445 -1.55 23.86 15.82
C ASP A 445 -1.36 24.61 17.17
N GLY A 446 -0.18 25.22 17.35
CA GLY A 446 0.16 26.02 18.53
C GLY A 446 0.63 25.22 19.76
N LYS A 447 0.79 23.90 19.65
CA LYS A 447 1.28 23.04 20.74
C LYS A 447 2.49 22.23 20.34
N GLN A 448 3.40 22.04 21.28
CA GLN A 448 4.64 21.26 21.10
C GLN A 448 4.68 20.17 22.17
N ASP A 449 3.76 19.21 22.07
CA ASP A 449 3.65 18.06 22.94
C ASP A 449 3.12 16.86 22.16
N LEU A 450 3.45 15.65 22.64
CA LEU A 450 2.72 14.45 22.25
C LEU A 450 1.42 14.39 23.03
N LYS A 451 0.37 13.97 22.35
CA LYS A 451 -0.92 13.70 22.96
C LYS A 451 -1.50 12.44 22.36
N ASP A 452 -2.02 11.58 23.23
CA ASP A 452 -2.66 10.35 22.79
C ASP A 452 -3.81 10.72 21.83
N ILE A 453 -4.10 9.89 20.82
CA ILE A 453 -5.24 10.09 19.88
C ILE A 453 -6.24 8.92 19.81
N VAL A 454 -5.87 7.66 20.09
CA VAL A 454 -6.72 6.45 19.99
C VAL A 454 -7.38 6.24 18.62
N ASP A 455 -8.25 7.16 18.20
CA ASP A 455 -8.93 7.20 16.92
C ASP A 455 -9.30 8.63 16.50
N TRP A 456 -9.53 8.83 15.21
CA TRP A 456 -9.88 10.11 14.62
C TRP A 456 -11.20 10.06 13.83
N PRO A 457 -12.13 11.01 14.03
CA PRO A 457 -12.04 12.16 14.93
C PRO A 457 -12.42 11.89 16.40
N ARG A 458 -11.69 12.48 17.34
CA ARG A 458 -11.90 12.30 18.80
C ARG A 458 -13.13 12.99 19.37
N GLY A 459 -13.51 14.11 18.78
CA GLY A 459 -14.66 14.91 19.19
C GLY A 459 -14.44 16.41 19.07
N GLY A 460 -15.54 17.18 19.05
CA GLY A 460 -15.51 18.64 18.92
C GLY A 460 -16.48 19.18 17.85
N GLY A 461 -16.37 20.49 17.56
CA GLY A 461 -17.33 21.19 16.68
C GLY A 461 -17.31 20.79 15.19
N TYR A 462 -16.44 19.87 14.80
CA TYR A 462 -16.32 19.30 13.46
C TYR A 462 -16.94 17.89 13.38
N ILE A 463 -17.68 17.48 14.40
CA ILE A 463 -18.48 16.26 14.45
C ILE A 463 -19.94 16.62 14.14
N GLY A 464 -20.64 15.80 13.34
CA GLY A 464 -22.08 15.99 13.11
C GLY A 464 -22.91 15.73 14.38
N LYS A 465 -24.07 16.37 14.48
CA LYS A 465 -24.93 16.32 15.68
C LYS A 465 -25.62 14.97 15.86
N GLU A 466 -25.62 14.14 14.82
CA GLU A 466 -26.36 12.88 14.72
C GLU A 466 -25.58 11.69 15.28
N LYS A 467 -24.35 11.88 15.78
CA LYS A 467 -23.54 10.79 16.35
C LYS A 467 -24.08 10.31 17.69
N GLN A 468 -24.03 8.98 17.87
CA GLN A 468 -24.23 8.32 19.17
C GLN A 468 -23.16 8.68 20.20
N TYR A 469 -21.92 8.95 19.76
CA TYR A 469 -20.79 9.28 20.62
C TYR A 469 -20.14 10.60 20.19
N GLN A 470 -19.44 11.26 21.11
CA GLN A 470 -18.78 12.54 20.84
C GLN A 470 -17.65 12.47 19.81
N GLY A 471 -17.27 11.27 19.32
CA GLY A 471 -16.19 11.01 18.35
C GLY A 471 -16.28 9.59 17.77
N GLU A 472 -15.23 9.13 17.09
CA GLU A 472 -15.08 7.73 16.62
C GLU A 472 -14.36 6.83 17.63
N THR A 473 -14.19 7.27 18.88
CA THR A 473 -13.46 6.53 19.91
C THR A 473 -14.34 5.58 20.75
N ASP A 474 -15.58 5.29 20.34
CA ASP A 474 -16.53 4.48 21.14
C ASP A 474 -16.63 4.93 22.62
N GLY A 475 -16.59 6.23 22.87
CA GLY A 475 -16.64 6.79 24.23
C GLY A 475 -15.39 6.53 25.09
N PHE A 476 -14.25 6.20 24.49
CA PHE A 476 -12.99 5.93 25.19
C PHE A 476 -12.69 6.95 26.30
N VAL A 477 -12.39 6.46 27.50
CA VAL A 477 -12.04 7.28 28.67
C VAL A 477 -10.54 7.46 28.78
N PHE A 478 -10.07 8.70 28.57
CA PHE A 478 -8.65 9.05 28.69
C PHE A 478 -8.19 9.11 30.15
N CYS A 479 -7.21 8.29 30.47
CA CYS A 479 -6.58 8.17 31.78
C CYS A 479 -5.10 8.58 31.74
N LYS A 480 -4.40 8.44 32.87
CA LYS A 480 -2.95 8.66 32.94
C LYS A 480 -2.20 7.62 32.12
N LEU A 481 -2.59 6.35 32.26
CA LEU A 481 -2.10 5.24 31.45
C LEU A 481 -3.25 4.76 30.57
N ASN A 482 -3.06 4.85 29.25
CA ASN A 482 -4.07 4.45 28.28
C ASN A 482 -3.71 3.09 27.65
N ALA A 483 -4.69 2.20 27.56
CA ALA A 483 -4.51 0.84 27.08
C ALA A 483 -4.10 0.78 25.59
N VAL A 484 -4.59 1.70 24.75
CA VAL A 484 -4.26 1.71 23.32
C VAL A 484 -2.80 2.12 23.07
N VAL A 485 -2.33 3.19 23.71
CA VAL A 485 -0.93 3.64 23.62
C VAL A 485 0.02 2.53 24.06
N ASN A 486 -0.28 1.89 25.18
CA ASN A 486 0.56 0.82 25.72
C ASN A 486 0.46 -0.49 24.93
N ALA A 487 -0.62 -0.70 24.16
CA ALA A 487 -0.69 -1.79 23.20
C ALA A 487 0.30 -1.57 22.04
N PHE A 488 0.38 -0.36 21.49
CA PHE A 488 1.41 0.01 20.51
C PHE A 488 2.83 -0.10 21.09
N TYR A 489 3.03 0.35 22.32
CA TYR A 489 4.33 0.25 23.00
C TYR A 489 4.81 -1.21 23.10
N TYR A 490 3.95 -2.11 23.60
CA TYR A 490 4.22 -3.54 23.62
C TYR A 490 4.55 -4.09 22.24
N ARG A 491 3.74 -3.74 21.22
CA ARG A 491 3.98 -4.19 19.84
C ARG A 491 5.34 -3.75 19.32
N ASN A 492 5.76 -2.52 19.63
CA ASN A 492 7.07 -2.00 19.25
C ASN A 492 8.21 -2.76 19.92
N LEU A 493 8.11 -3.09 21.20
CA LEU A 493 9.11 -3.89 21.89
C LEU A 493 9.29 -5.27 21.22
N VAL A 494 8.19 -5.93 20.85
CA VAL A 494 8.22 -7.21 20.12
C VAL A 494 8.91 -7.05 18.76
N LEU A 495 8.55 -6.02 18.00
CA LEU A 495 9.13 -5.79 16.67
C LEU A 495 10.60 -5.37 16.74
N MET A 496 10.99 -4.57 17.72
CA MET A 496 12.38 -4.13 17.91
C MET A 496 13.29 -5.27 18.33
N SER A 497 12.80 -6.24 19.12
CA SER A 497 13.53 -7.48 19.35
C SER A 497 13.80 -8.23 18.04
N LYS A 498 12.79 -8.33 17.14
CA LYS A 498 12.97 -8.97 15.83
C LYS A 498 13.92 -8.19 14.92
N MET A 499 13.81 -6.86 14.88
CA MET A 499 14.71 -5.99 14.12
C MET A 499 16.15 -6.10 14.60
N ALA A 500 16.37 -6.10 15.92
CA ALA A 500 17.68 -6.26 16.52
C ALA A 500 18.32 -7.60 16.11
N LYS A 501 17.55 -8.71 16.11
CA LYS A 501 18.02 -10.02 15.65
C LYS A 501 18.47 -9.97 14.18
N VAL A 502 17.67 -9.41 13.27
CA VAL A 502 18.05 -9.36 11.84
C VAL A 502 19.19 -8.38 11.54
N LEU A 503 19.46 -7.43 12.46
CA LEU A 503 20.60 -6.53 12.41
C LEU A 503 21.84 -7.06 13.15
N ASN A 504 21.77 -8.29 13.71
CA ASN A 504 22.82 -8.90 14.55
C ASN A 504 23.20 -8.05 15.78
N LYS A 505 22.20 -7.43 16.42
CA LYS A 505 22.32 -6.66 17.67
C LYS A 505 21.80 -7.49 18.85
N GLU A 506 22.55 -8.53 19.23
CA GLU A 506 22.09 -9.52 20.22
C GLU A 506 21.71 -8.93 21.59
N ALA A 507 22.47 -7.94 22.10
CA ALA A 507 22.16 -7.29 23.37
C ALA A 507 20.80 -6.57 23.32
N ASP A 508 20.54 -5.81 22.26
CA ASP A 508 19.26 -5.12 22.05
C ASP A 508 18.13 -6.14 21.88
N ALA A 509 18.36 -7.24 21.16
CA ALA A 509 17.37 -8.29 20.94
C ALA A 509 16.88 -8.90 22.26
N VAL A 510 17.80 -9.23 23.16
CA VAL A 510 17.51 -9.74 24.51
C VAL A 510 16.81 -8.68 25.36
N PHE A 511 17.31 -7.43 25.32
CA PHE A 511 16.73 -6.31 26.07
C PHE A 511 15.26 -6.08 25.71
N TYR A 512 14.95 -5.95 24.41
CA TYR A 512 13.60 -5.73 23.94
C TYR A 512 12.69 -6.94 24.15
N GLU A 513 13.23 -8.15 24.05
CA GLU A 513 12.47 -9.36 24.37
C GLU A 513 12.05 -9.37 25.84
N GLN A 514 12.97 -9.08 26.76
CA GLN A 514 12.69 -8.99 28.19
C GLN A 514 11.69 -7.87 28.51
N LYS A 515 11.90 -6.66 27.95
CA LYS A 515 10.98 -5.53 28.12
C LYS A 515 9.58 -5.83 27.58
N SER A 516 9.47 -6.56 26.47
CA SER A 516 8.15 -6.95 25.95
C SER A 516 7.39 -7.88 26.92
N LYS A 517 8.10 -8.77 27.63
CA LYS A 517 7.50 -9.66 28.64
C LYS A 517 7.03 -8.86 29.86
N GLU A 518 7.83 -7.89 30.31
CA GLU A 518 7.46 -6.97 31.40
C GLU A 518 6.23 -6.14 31.02
N ALA A 519 6.25 -5.48 29.86
CA ALA A 519 5.14 -4.68 29.38
C ALA A 519 3.86 -5.50 29.20
N PHE A 520 3.96 -6.75 28.72
CA PHE A 520 2.81 -7.66 28.65
C PHE A 520 2.22 -7.92 30.03
N GLN A 521 3.05 -8.24 31.03
CA GLN A 521 2.58 -8.50 32.40
C GLN A 521 1.88 -7.26 33.00
N SER A 522 2.50 -6.09 32.86
CA SER A 522 1.92 -4.82 33.32
C SER A 522 0.62 -4.48 32.59
N TYR A 523 0.53 -4.76 31.28
CA TYR A 523 -0.70 -4.59 30.52
C TYR A 523 -1.84 -5.43 31.09
N GLN A 524 -1.56 -6.71 31.37
CA GLN A 524 -2.51 -7.64 31.97
C GLN A 524 -2.97 -7.17 33.36
N GLU A 525 -2.07 -6.60 34.15
CA GLU A 525 -2.39 -6.12 35.50
C GLU A 525 -3.26 -4.86 35.50
N PHE A 526 -2.89 -3.85 34.70
CA PHE A 526 -3.50 -2.53 34.77
C PHE A 526 -4.80 -2.44 33.95
N PHE A 527 -4.85 -3.09 32.79
CA PHE A 527 -5.93 -2.88 31.82
C PHE A 527 -6.90 -4.05 31.72
N VAL A 528 -6.48 -5.29 31.96
CA VAL A 528 -7.40 -6.44 31.83
C VAL A 528 -8.21 -6.63 33.10
N ASP A 529 -9.53 -6.56 32.97
CA ASP A 529 -10.46 -6.94 34.03
C ASP A 529 -10.43 -8.46 34.21
N LYS A 530 -10.02 -8.91 35.41
CA LYS A 530 -9.88 -10.34 35.72
C LYS A 530 -11.19 -11.11 35.76
N SER A 531 -12.32 -10.42 35.95
CA SER A 531 -13.65 -11.05 36.03
C SER A 531 -14.28 -11.25 34.66
N THR A 532 -14.09 -10.30 33.74
CA THR A 532 -14.70 -10.32 32.42
C THR A 532 -13.73 -10.72 31.31
N GLY A 533 -12.43 -10.58 31.54
CA GLY A 533 -11.38 -10.73 30.54
C GLY A 533 -11.27 -9.56 29.56
N LEU A 534 -12.12 -8.53 29.70
CA LEU A 534 -12.14 -7.35 28.83
C LEU A 534 -11.02 -6.37 29.18
N VAL A 535 -10.64 -5.56 28.20
CA VAL A 535 -9.64 -4.50 28.37
C VAL A 535 -10.35 -3.19 28.69
N LYS A 536 -10.02 -2.63 29.85
CA LYS A 536 -10.40 -1.29 30.28
C LYS A 536 -9.59 -0.25 29.51
N ASP A 537 -10.16 0.92 29.30
CA ASP A 537 -9.51 1.99 28.52
C ASP A 537 -8.23 2.52 29.16
N GLY A 538 -8.13 2.46 30.50
CA GLY A 538 -6.98 2.97 31.22
C GLY A 538 -6.92 2.51 32.68
N ASP A 539 -5.93 3.03 33.41
CA ASP A 539 -5.62 2.63 34.78
C ASP A 539 -6.69 3.02 35.81
N THR A 540 -7.38 4.15 35.60
CA THR A 540 -8.32 4.72 36.58
C THR A 540 -9.80 4.58 36.22
N THR A 541 -10.13 3.76 35.21
CA THR A 541 -11.50 3.57 34.73
C THR A 541 -11.86 2.09 34.65
N ASN A 542 -13.14 1.77 34.83
CA ASN A 542 -13.71 0.45 34.54
C ASN A 542 -14.40 0.41 33.16
N HIS A 543 -14.39 1.52 32.41
CA HIS A 543 -14.96 1.56 31.06
C HIS A 543 -14.12 0.72 30.10
N SER A 544 -14.79 -0.04 29.24
CA SER A 544 -14.18 -0.82 28.16
C SER A 544 -14.77 -0.38 26.82
N SER A 545 -13.94 0.17 25.95
CA SER A 545 -14.29 0.55 24.57
C SER A 545 -13.96 -0.56 23.56
N LEU A 546 -14.51 -0.45 22.36
CA LEU A 546 -14.06 -1.20 21.19
C LEU A 546 -12.53 -1.07 21.01
N HIS A 547 -11.97 0.13 21.12
CA HIS A 547 -10.57 0.41 20.83
C HIS A 547 -9.61 -0.32 21.76
N ALA A 548 -9.83 -0.25 23.07
CA ALA A 548 -9.01 -0.96 24.04
C ALA A 548 -8.95 -2.47 23.74
N ASN A 549 -10.09 -3.06 23.39
CA ASN A 549 -10.22 -4.48 23.11
C ASN A 549 -9.68 -4.88 21.73
N MET A 550 -9.94 -4.10 20.68
CA MET A 550 -9.51 -4.43 19.31
C MET A 550 -8.00 -4.29 19.13
N PHE A 551 -7.37 -3.26 19.73
CA PHE A 551 -5.92 -3.10 19.66
C PHE A 551 -5.20 -4.16 20.48
N ALA A 552 -5.72 -4.51 21.66
CA ALA A 552 -5.18 -5.61 22.45
C ALA A 552 -5.28 -6.95 21.70
N LEU A 553 -6.39 -7.20 21.00
CA LEU A 553 -6.57 -8.39 20.17
C LEU A 553 -5.58 -8.41 19.01
N ALA A 554 -5.49 -7.32 18.24
CA ALA A 554 -4.61 -7.20 17.07
C ALA A 554 -3.12 -7.32 17.42
N PHE A 555 -2.71 -6.88 18.60
CA PHE A 555 -1.30 -6.93 19.02
C PHE A 555 -0.94 -8.14 19.86
N GLY A 556 -1.86 -9.07 20.10
CA GLY A 556 -1.58 -10.33 20.81
C GLY A 556 -1.51 -10.19 22.33
N LEU A 557 -2.18 -9.20 22.89
CA LEU A 557 -2.27 -8.97 24.35
C LEU A 557 -3.40 -9.79 24.99
N ILE A 558 -4.36 -10.27 24.21
CA ILE A 558 -5.45 -11.11 24.73
C ILE A 558 -4.98 -12.56 24.85
N THR A 559 -5.05 -13.10 26.07
CA THR A 559 -4.71 -14.51 26.34
C THR A 559 -5.73 -15.46 25.69
N PRO A 560 -5.34 -16.71 25.37
CA PRO A 560 -6.27 -17.70 24.80
C PRO A 560 -7.56 -17.87 25.60
N THR A 561 -7.48 -17.82 26.94
CA THR A 561 -8.63 -17.96 27.85
C THR A 561 -9.66 -16.84 27.70
N HIS A 562 -9.23 -15.60 27.40
CA HIS A 562 -10.13 -14.44 27.31
C HIS A 562 -10.54 -14.10 25.87
N LYS A 563 -9.95 -14.76 24.86
CA LYS A 563 -10.18 -14.45 23.43
C LYS A 563 -11.66 -14.45 23.06
N THR A 564 -12.42 -15.47 23.44
CA THR A 564 -13.85 -15.57 23.13
C THR A 564 -14.67 -14.43 23.75
N ALA A 565 -14.39 -14.07 25.00
CA ALA A 565 -15.11 -12.99 25.69
C ALA A 565 -14.86 -11.63 25.01
N VAL A 566 -13.59 -11.33 24.69
CA VAL A 566 -13.19 -10.10 24.01
C VAL A 566 -13.78 -10.02 22.60
N VAL A 567 -13.72 -11.10 21.84
CA VAL A 567 -14.33 -11.17 20.49
C VAL A 567 -15.84 -10.94 20.55
N ASN A 568 -16.53 -11.58 21.48
CA ASN A 568 -17.97 -11.40 21.65
C ASN A 568 -18.32 -9.96 21.99
N PHE A 569 -17.54 -9.32 22.87
CA PHE A 569 -17.68 -7.91 23.18
C PHE A 569 -17.47 -7.03 21.94
N ILE A 570 -16.41 -7.24 21.17
CA ILE A 570 -16.14 -6.53 19.91
C ILE A 570 -17.33 -6.65 18.95
N LYS A 571 -17.90 -7.85 18.79
CA LYS A 571 -19.07 -8.08 17.92
C LYS A 571 -20.28 -7.24 18.32
N THR A 572 -20.47 -6.96 19.62
CA THR A 572 -21.56 -6.07 20.08
C THR A 572 -21.38 -4.62 19.65
N ARG A 573 -20.15 -4.19 19.41
CA ARG A 573 -19.79 -2.81 19.03
C ARG A 573 -19.82 -2.56 17.53
N GLN A 574 -19.80 -3.60 16.70
CA GLN A 574 -19.79 -3.45 15.23
C GLN A 574 -18.60 -2.58 14.78
N MET A 575 -18.80 -1.73 13.76
CA MET A 575 -17.79 -0.80 13.25
C MET A 575 -17.76 0.51 14.07
N ALA A 576 -17.83 0.47 15.40
CA ALA A 576 -17.81 1.70 16.25
C ALA A 576 -16.42 2.38 16.32
N CYS A 577 -15.69 2.39 15.22
CA CYS A 577 -14.39 3.04 15.05
C CYS A 577 -14.36 3.77 13.70
N SER A 578 -13.35 4.61 13.50
CA SER A 578 -13.14 5.31 12.23
C SER A 578 -12.62 4.37 11.14
N VAL A 579 -12.43 4.94 9.95
CA VAL A 579 -11.75 4.26 8.84
C VAL A 579 -10.31 3.86 9.18
N TYR A 580 -9.62 4.62 10.05
CA TYR A 580 -8.28 4.27 10.58
C TYR A 580 -8.38 3.10 11.56
N GLY A 581 -9.31 3.17 12.53
CA GLY A 581 -9.52 2.09 13.50
C GLY A 581 -9.91 0.76 12.85
N ALA A 582 -10.62 0.81 11.71
CA ALA A 582 -11.06 -0.36 10.98
C ALA A 582 -9.92 -1.28 10.50
N GLN A 583 -8.74 -0.73 10.21
CA GLN A 583 -7.53 -1.52 9.89
C GLN A 583 -7.24 -2.51 11.03
N PHE A 584 -7.14 -2.01 12.25
CA PHE A 584 -6.74 -2.80 13.42
C PHE A 584 -7.88 -3.70 13.92
N LEU A 585 -9.13 -3.25 13.82
CA LEU A 585 -10.29 -4.09 14.09
C LEU A 585 -10.29 -5.34 13.22
N LEU A 586 -10.11 -5.17 11.91
CA LEU A 586 -10.15 -6.28 10.97
C LEU A 586 -8.90 -7.15 11.05
N ASP A 587 -7.71 -6.57 11.26
CA ASP A 587 -6.50 -7.34 11.56
C ASP A 587 -6.72 -8.26 12.78
N GLY A 588 -7.23 -7.72 13.89
CA GLY A 588 -7.48 -8.49 15.11
C GLY A 588 -8.55 -9.57 14.95
N LEU A 589 -9.65 -9.29 14.24
CA LEU A 589 -10.71 -10.29 13.98
C LEU A 589 -10.22 -11.44 13.11
N TYR A 590 -9.53 -11.16 12.01
CA TYR A 590 -8.98 -12.21 11.15
C TYR A 590 -7.89 -13.01 11.85
N ASP A 591 -7.00 -12.38 12.63
CA ASP A 591 -5.97 -13.09 13.40
C ASP A 591 -6.59 -13.95 14.53
N ALA A 592 -7.78 -13.57 15.01
CA ALA A 592 -8.56 -14.36 15.95
C ALA A 592 -9.35 -15.52 15.31
N GLY A 593 -9.38 -15.64 13.98
CA GLY A 593 -10.14 -16.67 13.27
C GLY A 593 -11.62 -16.30 13.02
N GLU A 594 -11.99 -15.03 13.19
CA GLU A 594 -13.36 -14.51 13.08
C GLU A 594 -13.67 -13.99 11.67
N GLY A 595 -13.16 -14.68 10.64
CA GLY A 595 -13.24 -14.25 9.24
C GLY A 595 -14.65 -14.03 8.71
N ASP A 596 -15.64 -14.82 9.16
CA ASP A 596 -17.04 -14.66 8.75
C ASP A 596 -17.60 -13.29 9.17
N TYR A 597 -17.31 -12.87 10.40
CA TYR A 597 -17.75 -11.56 10.90
C TYR A 597 -16.95 -10.42 10.28
N ALA A 598 -15.64 -10.60 10.12
CA ALA A 598 -14.80 -9.61 9.44
C ALA A 598 -15.24 -9.39 7.99
N LEU A 599 -15.63 -10.46 7.27
CA LEU A 599 -16.22 -10.37 5.94
C LEU A 599 -17.56 -9.61 5.96
N GLN A 600 -18.43 -9.85 6.95
CA GLN A 600 -19.68 -9.08 7.10
C GLN A 600 -19.43 -7.59 7.28
N LEU A 601 -18.35 -7.21 7.98
CA LEU A 601 -17.96 -5.80 8.13
C LEU A 601 -17.43 -5.22 6.80
N LEU A 602 -16.62 -5.97 6.06
CA LEU A 602 -16.12 -5.58 4.73
C LEU A 602 -17.23 -5.39 3.70
N THR A 603 -18.28 -6.22 3.75
CA THR A 603 -19.41 -6.19 2.80
C THR A 603 -20.65 -5.47 3.33
N SER A 604 -20.52 -4.81 4.48
CA SER A 604 -21.60 -4.01 5.08
C SER A 604 -22.08 -2.92 4.12
N THR A 605 -23.39 -2.68 4.12
CA THR A 605 -24.03 -1.57 3.40
C THR A 605 -24.60 -0.50 4.34
N LYS A 606 -24.29 -0.59 5.64
CA LYS A 606 -24.65 0.39 6.68
C LYS A 606 -23.85 1.70 6.51
N GLU A 607 -24.14 2.72 7.30
CA GLU A 607 -23.49 4.04 7.20
C GLU A 607 -21.97 3.99 7.45
N ARG A 608 -21.51 3.28 8.49
CA ARG A 608 -20.09 2.96 8.69
C ARG A 608 -19.64 1.79 7.81
N SER A 609 -19.54 2.04 6.51
CA SER A 609 -19.03 1.06 5.54
C SER A 609 -18.37 1.72 4.35
N TRP A 610 -17.48 0.97 3.69
CA TRP A 610 -16.92 1.38 2.40
C TRP A 610 -17.99 1.48 1.32
N TYR A 611 -19.00 0.61 1.35
CA TYR A 611 -20.12 0.72 0.42
C TYR A 611 -20.89 2.03 0.59
N ASN A 612 -20.97 2.59 1.80
CA ASN A 612 -21.55 3.91 2.00
C ASN A 612 -20.78 5.00 1.25
N MET A 613 -19.45 4.96 1.25
CA MET A 613 -18.61 5.90 0.47
C MET A 613 -18.96 5.84 -1.03
N ILE A 614 -19.17 4.63 -1.55
CA ILE A 614 -19.55 4.41 -2.95
C ILE A 614 -20.97 4.93 -3.20
N ARG A 615 -21.89 4.63 -2.29
CA ARG A 615 -23.30 5.06 -2.36
C ARG A 615 -23.45 6.58 -2.33
N THR A 616 -22.60 7.29 -1.59
CA THR A 616 -22.58 8.76 -1.54
C THR A 616 -21.89 9.39 -2.74
N GLY A 617 -21.37 8.57 -3.67
CA GLY A 617 -20.81 8.99 -4.95
C GLY A 617 -19.30 9.15 -4.96
N SER A 618 -18.60 8.80 -3.87
CA SER A 618 -17.15 8.86 -3.82
C SER A 618 -16.51 7.76 -4.68
N THR A 619 -15.41 8.10 -5.33
CA THR A 619 -14.62 7.18 -6.16
C THR A 619 -13.18 7.02 -5.67
N ILE A 620 -12.81 7.77 -4.63
CA ILE A 620 -11.62 7.58 -3.80
C ILE A 620 -12.12 7.38 -2.36
N SER A 621 -11.39 6.64 -1.53
CA SER A 621 -11.74 6.48 -0.12
C SER A 621 -11.74 7.82 0.61
N MET A 622 -12.61 7.96 1.61
CA MET A 622 -12.84 9.22 2.30
C MET A 622 -12.08 9.28 3.63
N GLU A 623 -11.91 10.49 4.17
CA GLU A 623 -11.27 10.71 5.47
C GLU A 623 -12.10 10.13 6.64
N ALA A 624 -13.42 10.09 6.51
CA ALA A 624 -14.33 9.53 7.50
C ALA A 624 -15.43 8.73 6.78
N TRP A 625 -16.19 7.92 7.51
CA TRP A 625 -17.25 7.09 6.91
C TRP A 625 -18.35 7.87 6.19
N ASP A 626 -18.62 9.10 6.62
CA ASP A 626 -19.66 9.98 6.09
C ASP A 626 -19.50 11.42 6.62
N LYS A 627 -20.15 12.39 5.97
CA LYS A 627 -20.30 13.78 6.42
C LYS A 627 -21.02 13.88 7.76
N VAL A 628 -21.94 12.97 8.06
CA VAL A 628 -22.58 12.88 9.38
C VAL A 628 -21.55 12.71 10.48
N TYR A 629 -20.46 11.99 10.21
CA TYR A 629 -19.41 11.78 11.20
C TYR A 629 -18.36 12.90 11.23
N LYS A 630 -18.14 13.54 10.08
CA LYS A 630 -17.21 14.66 9.91
C LYS A 630 -17.67 15.55 8.75
N PRO A 631 -18.43 16.65 8.99
CA PRO A 631 -19.00 17.48 7.92
C PRO A 631 -17.97 18.13 6.99
N ASN A 632 -16.74 18.29 7.47
CA ASN A 632 -15.60 18.84 6.76
C ASN A 632 -14.60 17.76 6.29
N LEU A 633 -15.04 16.53 6.05
CA LEU A 633 -14.18 15.45 5.56
C LEU A 633 -13.57 15.76 4.19
N ASP A 634 -12.40 15.19 3.92
CA ASP A 634 -11.85 15.06 2.55
C ASP A 634 -12.40 13.80 1.86
N LEU A 635 -12.58 13.85 0.54
CA LEU A 635 -13.06 12.71 -0.27
C LEU A 635 -11.94 11.92 -0.96
N ASN A 636 -10.69 12.36 -0.77
CA ASN A 636 -9.51 11.81 -1.44
C ASN A 636 -8.43 11.30 -0.46
N HIS A 637 -8.84 10.56 0.57
CA HIS A 637 -8.00 10.16 1.71
C HIS A 637 -7.67 8.66 1.73
N ALA A 638 -6.39 8.31 1.61
CA ALA A 638 -5.96 6.92 1.44
C ALA A 638 -6.04 6.05 2.69
N TRP A 639 -6.06 6.62 3.90
CA TRP A 639 -6.25 5.83 5.12
C TRP A 639 -7.59 5.09 5.17
N GLY A 640 -8.54 5.47 4.30
CA GLY A 640 -9.83 4.81 4.18
C GLY A 640 -9.79 3.59 3.28
N ALA A 641 -8.64 3.32 2.66
CA ALA A 641 -8.42 2.23 1.71
C ALA A 641 -7.88 0.95 2.36
N ALA A 642 -8.07 0.75 3.67
CA ALA A 642 -7.67 -0.47 4.37
C ALA A 642 -8.10 -1.79 3.69
N PRO A 643 -9.29 -1.91 3.05
CA PRO A 643 -9.65 -3.13 2.32
C PRO A 643 -8.69 -3.57 1.22
N ALA A 644 -7.93 -2.64 0.61
CA ALA A 644 -6.93 -3.00 -0.40
C ALA A 644 -5.88 -3.97 0.17
N ASN A 645 -5.42 -3.76 1.41
CA ASN A 645 -4.53 -4.71 2.06
C ASN A 645 -5.28 -5.84 2.77
N LEU A 646 -6.40 -5.57 3.44
CA LEU A 646 -7.11 -6.58 4.23
C LEU A 646 -7.69 -7.70 3.36
N ILE A 647 -8.13 -7.41 2.13
CA ILE A 647 -8.59 -8.44 1.20
C ILE A 647 -7.43 -9.39 0.83
N VAL A 648 -6.24 -8.85 0.56
CA VAL A 648 -5.05 -9.65 0.21
C VAL A 648 -4.52 -10.40 1.41
N ARG A 649 -4.20 -9.66 2.48
CA ARG A 649 -3.48 -10.13 3.67
C ARG A 649 -4.34 -11.01 4.54
N LYS A 650 -5.61 -10.63 4.76
CA LYS A 650 -6.44 -11.25 5.80
C LYS A 650 -7.56 -12.13 5.25
N LEU A 651 -8.34 -11.64 4.29
CA LEU A 651 -9.44 -12.42 3.69
C LEU A 651 -8.90 -13.56 2.81
N MET A 652 -8.04 -13.24 1.84
CA MET A 652 -7.36 -14.22 0.99
C MET A 652 -6.13 -14.83 1.68
N GLY A 653 -5.65 -14.17 2.75
CA GLY A 653 -4.69 -14.73 3.69
C GLY A 653 -3.23 -14.70 3.25
N ILE A 654 -2.87 -13.89 2.24
CA ILE A 654 -1.53 -13.86 1.63
C ILE A 654 -0.68 -12.79 2.34
N GLU A 655 0.24 -13.21 3.21
CA GLU A 655 1.11 -12.30 3.97
C GLU A 655 2.57 -12.76 4.01
N PRO A 656 3.56 -11.88 3.76
CA PRO A 656 4.96 -12.18 4.03
C PRO A 656 5.19 -12.45 5.52
N ILE A 657 5.81 -13.59 5.84
CA ILE A 657 6.22 -13.95 7.21
C ILE A 657 7.74 -14.11 7.36
N ALA A 658 8.47 -14.00 6.26
CA ALA A 658 9.92 -13.97 6.21
C ALA A 658 10.40 -12.88 5.24
N ALA A 659 11.67 -12.49 5.39
CA ALA A 659 12.30 -11.40 4.64
C ALA A 659 12.12 -11.53 3.12
N GLY A 660 11.76 -10.41 2.47
CA GLY A 660 11.57 -10.31 1.03
C GLY A 660 10.52 -11.28 0.50
N ALA A 661 9.48 -11.55 1.28
CA ALA A 661 8.45 -12.55 0.98
C ALA A 661 9.01 -13.93 0.57
N SER A 662 10.17 -14.33 1.13
CA SER A 662 10.75 -15.65 0.89
C SER A 662 9.86 -16.79 1.41
N VAL A 663 9.10 -16.51 2.47
CA VAL A 663 8.01 -17.36 2.94
C VAL A 663 6.78 -16.47 3.12
N VAL A 664 5.66 -16.93 2.58
CA VAL A 664 4.34 -16.31 2.78
C VAL A 664 3.44 -17.23 3.60
N GLN A 665 2.58 -16.66 4.44
CA GLN A 665 1.38 -17.33 4.90
C GLN A 665 0.33 -17.27 3.80
N ILE A 666 -0.44 -18.35 3.63
CA ILE A 666 -1.70 -18.39 2.88
C ILE A 666 -2.78 -18.95 3.82
N LYS A 667 -3.62 -18.08 4.37
CA LYS A 667 -4.69 -18.43 5.32
C LYS A 667 -6.04 -17.85 4.89
N PRO A 668 -6.70 -18.40 3.87
CA PRO A 668 -7.96 -17.85 3.38
C PRO A 668 -9.08 -18.01 4.40
N GLN A 669 -9.80 -16.94 4.69
CA GLN A 669 -10.91 -16.88 5.65
C GLN A 669 -12.18 -16.34 4.99
N LEU A 670 -12.68 -17.11 4.02
CA LEU A 670 -13.60 -16.65 2.97
C LEU A 670 -15.09 -16.67 3.34
N GLY A 671 -15.43 -17.11 4.56
CA GLY A 671 -16.79 -17.20 5.06
C GLY A 671 -17.76 -17.87 4.08
N GLN A 672 -18.80 -17.14 3.67
CA GLN A 672 -19.88 -17.66 2.83
C GLN A 672 -19.67 -17.46 1.32
N LEU A 673 -18.50 -16.94 0.89
CA LEU A 673 -18.19 -16.74 -0.52
C LEU A 673 -18.23 -18.08 -1.28
N LYS A 674 -18.83 -18.08 -2.47
CA LYS A 674 -18.86 -19.26 -3.36
C LYS A 674 -17.62 -19.37 -4.22
N PHE A 675 -17.04 -18.23 -4.58
CA PHE A 675 -15.72 -18.17 -5.21
C PHE A 675 -15.04 -16.85 -4.83
N ALA A 676 -13.71 -16.87 -4.87
CA ALA A 676 -12.86 -15.69 -4.78
C ALA A 676 -11.57 -15.94 -5.57
N GLN A 677 -11.16 -14.98 -6.39
CA GLN A 677 -9.95 -15.05 -7.21
C GLN A 677 -9.11 -13.82 -6.90
N LEU A 678 -7.84 -14.05 -6.59
CA LEU A 678 -6.88 -12.99 -6.31
C LEU A 678 -5.60 -13.21 -7.10
N THR A 679 -5.11 -12.16 -7.74
CA THR A 679 -3.71 -12.01 -8.12
C THR A 679 -3.12 -10.86 -7.30
N THR A 680 -1.94 -11.05 -6.73
CA THR A 680 -1.13 -9.98 -6.10
C THR A 680 0.33 -10.17 -6.46
N SER A 681 1.08 -9.07 -6.60
CA SER A 681 2.51 -9.09 -6.91
C SER A 681 3.30 -8.73 -5.68
N LEU A 682 4.19 -9.61 -5.26
CA LEU A 682 5.21 -9.33 -4.26
C LEU A 682 6.57 -9.17 -4.94
N ILE A 683 7.61 -8.85 -4.16
CA ILE A 683 8.94 -8.54 -4.72
C ILE A 683 9.51 -9.70 -5.54
N ARG A 684 9.19 -10.95 -5.15
CA ARG A 684 9.60 -12.20 -5.82
C ARG A 684 8.71 -12.62 -7.00
N GLY A 685 7.58 -11.95 -7.23
CA GLY A 685 6.68 -12.23 -8.33
C GLY A 685 5.21 -12.36 -7.93
N LYS A 686 4.39 -12.80 -8.88
CA LYS A 686 2.94 -12.91 -8.75
C LYS A 686 2.53 -14.17 -7.99
N ILE A 687 1.69 -14.01 -6.97
CA ILE A 687 0.91 -15.10 -6.39
C ILE A 687 -0.50 -15.03 -6.97
N LYS A 688 -1.04 -16.19 -7.34
CA LYS A 688 -2.46 -16.33 -7.69
C LYS A 688 -3.13 -17.32 -6.72
N LEU A 689 -4.34 -16.99 -6.30
CA LEU A 689 -5.16 -17.85 -5.46
C LEU A 689 -6.60 -17.78 -5.97
N ASP A 690 -7.07 -18.89 -6.54
CA ASP A 690 -8.45 -19.07 -6.98
C ASP A 690 -9.13 -20.09 -6.09
N TYR A 691 -10.19 -19.66 -5.41
CA TYR A 691 -11.01 -20.48 -4.52
C TYR A 691 -12.39 -20.71 -5.13
N THR A 692 -12.90 -21.94 -5.02
CA THR A 692 -14.28 -22.29 -5.34
C THR A 692 -14.86 -23.24 -4.29
N LEU A 693 -16.10 -23.00 -3.88
CA LEU A 693 -16.88 -23.90 -3.02
C LEU A 693 -17.93 -24.64 -3.86
N ASN A 694 -17.75 -25.95 -4.04
CA ASN A 694 -18.62 -26.83 -4.81
C ASN A 694 -19.40 -27.77 -3.87
N GLY A 695 -20.59 -27.34 -3.46
CA GLY A 695 -21.40 -28.07 -2.48
C GLY A 695 -20.69 -28.10 -1.12
N GLN A 696 -20.17 -29.27 -0.74
CA GLN A 696 -19.41 -29.48 0.50
C GLN A 696 -17.89 -29.49 0.30
N SER A 697 -17.42 -29.50 -0.96
CA SER A 697 -15.99 -29.50 -1.26
C SER A 697 -15.46 -28.09 -1.53
N ALA A 698 -14.28 -27.79 -0.97
CA ALA A 698 -13.55 -26.55 -1.21
C ALA A 698 -12.32 -26.83 -2.08
N GLU A 699 -12.14 -26.04 -3.13
CA GLU A 699 -11.01 -26.12 -4.05
C GLU A 699 -10.20 -24.83 -4.01
N TYR A 700 -8.86 -24.97 -3.96
CA TYR A 700 -7.90 -23.87 -3.98
C TYR A 700 -6.85 -24.15 -5.06
N GLN A 701 -6.80 -23.30 -6.09
CA GLN A 701 -5.73 -23.30 -7.09
C GLN A 701 -4.75 -22.18 -6.75
N ILE A 702 -3.49 -22.55 -6.46
CA ILE A 702 -2.48 -21.64 -5.93
C ILE A 702 -1.26 -21.65 -6.83
N SER A 703 -0.85 -20.48 -7.32
CA SER A 703 0.41 -20.28 -8.04
C SER A 703 1.38 -19.53 -7.14
N ILE A 704 2.49 -20.16 -6.77
CA ILE A 704 3.57 -19.58 -5.96
C ILE A 704 4.79 -19.35 -6.86
N PRO A 705 5.34 -18.12 -6.94
CA PRO A 705 6.49 -17.82 -7.80
C PRO A 705 7.78 -18.50 -7.30
N THR A 706 8.74 -18.71 -8.18
CA THR A 706 10.03 -19.30 -7.79
C THR A 706 10.80 -18.41 -6.82
N GLY A 707 11.51 -19.02 -5.88
CA GLY A 707 12.24 -18.32 -4.82
C GLY A 707 11.39 -17.99 -3.60
N MET A 708 10.15 -18.49 -3.55
CA MET A 708 9.19 -18.35 -2.45
C MET A 708 8.63 -19.72 -2.07
N SER A 709 8.31 -19.89 -0.78
CA SER A 709 7.46 -20.98 -0.28
C SER A 709 6.25 -20.44 0.48
N ALA A 710 5.25 -21.28 0.72
CA ALA A 710 4.05 -20.93 1.47
C ALA A 710 3.80 -21.85 2.66
N ASN A 711 3.45 -21.26 3.81
CA ASN A 711 2.76 -21.96 4.89
C ASN A 711 1.26 -21.77 4.67
N ILE A 712 0.50 -22.86 4.54
CA ILE A 712 -0.92 -22.82 4.22
C ILE A 712 -1.75 -23.35 5.40
N GLU A 713 -2.75 -22.58 5.80
CA GLU A 713 -3.75 -22.95 6.80
C GLU A 713 -5.14 -22.92 6.17
N LEU A 714 -5.81 -24.07 6.11
CA LEU A 714 -7.15 -24.20 5.52
C LEU A 714 -8.14 -24.77 6.54
N LYS A 715 -9.20 -24.00 6.85
CA LYS A 715 -10.29 -24.46 7.71
C LYS A 715 -11.13 -25.50 6.95
N ILE A 716 -11.48 -26.60 7.62
CA ILE A 716 -12.31 -27.65 7.02
C ILE A 716 -13.73 -27.14 6.73
N PRO A 717 -14.33 -27.49 5.58
CA PRO A 717 -15.73 -27.14 5.30
C PRO A 717 -16.71 -27.98 6.14
N HIS A 718 -16.30 -29.16 6.61
CA HIS A 718 -17.05 -30.06 7.50
C HIS A 718 -16.14 -31.09 8.18
N ASP A 719 -16.62 -31.73 9.25
CA ASP A 719 -15.83 -32.64 10.12
C ASP A 719 -15.20 -33.85 9.42
N LYS A 720 -15.76 -34.28 8.29
CA LYS A 720 -15.27 -35.43 7.52
C LYS A 720 -14.34 -35.07 6.37
N ALA A 721 -13.94 -33.80 6.25
CA ALA A 721 -13.19 -33.32 5.09
C ALA A 721 -11.81 -33.96 5.05
N MET A 722 -11.46 -34.52 3.90
CA MET A 722 -10.14 -35.06 3.59
C MET A 722 -9.35 -34.06 2.74
N LEU A 723 -8.07 -33.92 3.05
CA LEU A 723 -7.14 -33.09 2.31
C LEU A 723 -6.59 -33.84 1.10
N TRP A 724 -6.66 -33.22 -0.06
CA TRP A 724 -6.00 -33.66 -1.29
C TRP A 724 -5.06 -32.56 -1.77
N VAL A 725 -3.86 -32.94 -2.18
CA VAL A 725 -2.85 -32.03 -2.75
C VAL A 725 -2.38 -32.62 -4.06
N ASP A 726 -2.54 -31.86 -5.14
CA ASP A 726 -2.13 -32.23 -6.50
C ASP A 726 -2.68 -33.61 -6.93
N GLY A 727 -3.97 -33.83 -6.64
CA GLY A 727 -4.70 -35.06 -6.97
C GLY A 727 -4.40 -36.26 -6.06
N LYS A 728 -3.60 -36.09 -4.99
CA LYS A 728 -3.26 -37.16 -4.05
C LYS A 728 -3.87 -36.91 -2.67
N ALA A 729 -4.54 -37.91 -2.12
CA ALA A 729 -5.03 -37.87 -0.76
C ALA A 729 -3.86 -37.77 0.24
N SER A 730 -4.00 -36.89 1.23
CA SER A 730 -3.04 -36.68 2.31
C SER A 730 -3.49 -37.43 3.57
N ASN A 731 -2.53 -38.04 4.27
CA ASN A 731 -2.78 -38.67 5.58
C ASN A 731 -2.73 -37.67 6.74
N LYS A 732 -2.48 -36.38 6.48
CA LYS A 732 -2.52 -35.33 7.50
C LYS A 732 -3.94 -35.26 8.09
N LYS A 733 -4.03 -35.06 9.40
CA LYS A 733 -5.30 -34.79 10.10
C LYS A 733 -5.44 -33.29 10.34
N ALA A 734 -6.67 -32.80 10.30
CA ALA A 734 -6.96 -31.45 10.73
C ALA A 734 -6.77 -31.35 12.25
N LEU A 735 -6.08 -30.31 12.70
CA LEU A 735 -5.96 -29.95 14.12
C LEU A 735 -6.90 -28.79 14.38
N ASP A 736 -7.81 -28.95 15.34
CA ASP A 736 -8.86 -27.96 15.66
C ASP A 736 -9.62 -27.45 14.43
N GLY A 737 -9.90 -28.37 13.49
CA GLY A 737 -10.62 -28.07 12.24
C GLY A 737 -9.78 -27.37 11.18
N VAL A 738 -8.45 -27.38 11.27
CA VAL A 738 -7.54 -26.73 10.30
C VAL A 738 -6.50 -27.71 9.76
N PHE A 739 -6.34 -27.75 8.44
CA PHE A 739 -5.21 -28.41 7.79
C PHE A 739 -4.02 -27.44 7.66
N GLN A 740 -2.83 -27.95 7.97
CA GLN A 740 -1.57 -27.20 7.89
C GLN A 740 -0.59 -27.85 6.89
N LEU A 741 -0.18 -27.06 5.89
CA LEU A 741 0.88 -27.40 4.94
C LEU A 741 2.03 -26.42 5.15
N GLU A 742 3.15 -26.92 5.65
CA GLU A 742 4.32 -26.07 5.89
C GLU A 742 5.25 -26.11 4.68
N GLN A 743 5.83 -24.96 4.35
CA GLN A 743 6.87 -24.83 3.33
C GLN A 743 6.49 -25.44 1.98
N LEU A 744 5.23 -25.29 1.54
CA LEU A 744 4.81 -25.66 0.20
C LEU A 744 5.67 -24.90 -0.80
N ALA A 745 6.35 -25.62 -1.69
CA ALA A 745 7.31 -25.05 -2.61
C ALA A 745 6.65 -24.16 -3.68
N SER A 746 7.46 -23.42 -4.43
CA SER A 746 6.99 -22.69 -5.62
C SER A 746 6.39 -23.65 -6.66
N GLY A 747 5.33 -23.23 -7.33
CA GLY A 747 4.65 -24.06 -8.32
C GLY A 747 3.16 -23.72 -8.44
N ASN A 748 2.47 -24.48 -9.28
CA ASN A 748 1.02 -24.48 -9.34
C ASN A 748 0.53 -25.67 -8.53
N HIS A 749 -0.31 -25.42 -7.54
CA HIS A 749 -0.86 -26.42 -6.65
C HIS A 749 -2.38 -26.41 -6.70
N LEU A 750 -2.97 -27.60 -6.77
CA LEU A 750 -4.40 -27.83 -6.56
C LEU A 750 -4.58 -28.45 -5.18
N ILE A 751 -5.25 -27.74 -4.28
CA ILE A 751 -5.59 -28.24 -2.94
C ILE A 751 -7.10 -28.36 -2.85
N GLU A 752 -7.57 -29.55 -2.49
CA GLU A 752 -9.00 -29.83 -2.37
C GLU A 752 -9.31 -30.36 -0.97
N LEU A 753 -10.40 -29.88 -0.37
CA LEU A 753 -11.00 -30.41 0.85
C LEU A 753 -12.30 -31.10 0.43
N LYS A 754 -12.37 -32.42 0.55
CA LYS A 754 -13.46 -33.28 0.01
C LYS A 754 -14.16 -34.10 1.08
#